data_AF-A0AAV0NF30-F1
#
_entry.id   AF-A0AAV0NF30-F1
#
_cell.length_a   1.000
_cell.length_b   1.000
_cell.length_c   1.000
_cell.angle_alpha   90.00
_cell.angle_beta   90.00
_cell.angle_gamma   90.00
#
_symmetry.space_group_name_H-M   'P 1'
#
loop_
_entity.id
_entity.type
_entity.pdbx_description
1 polymer ?
#
loop_
_entity_poly.entity_id
_entity_poly.type
_entity_poly.pdbx_seq_one_letter_code
_entity_poly.pdbx_strand_id
1 'polypeptide(L)'
;MTVFSGKQVVPVDYGAEVSQRLLEACLAGDLRSALDCIPDPSLDVNFVGAVCLKCRRSEVVLRDESPGEVRVEYEEFRTDVTALFLAVHSGNVALVRNLLSVGADVNQKLFRGFATTAAVREGHLQILEILLKAGASQPACEEALLEASCHQGRARLAEALMGSDLIRPHVAVHALVTASCRGFVDVVDTLMKCGVDFNATDRLLLLSSKPSLHTNVDCSALVAAVVSRQVDVVRLLLKAGAKTDVKVRLGAWSWDTTTGEEFRVGAGLADPYGIAWCAVEYFEATGTILRILLQQHFSPNTTHHGRTLLHHAILCCNPAAVNVLLTSGADAESPVHTSKQAFRPIHMAARSGSPQILKLLINSGCHLNSTTDSGDTALMISARYKHGECLKVLAMAGADFGLLNNAGQSALSLGTANRWSLGFQQAVHEAIRARNGEKVIVSSSLSVFNPLFFVAQSSDAEALQVLIKSGEISLNYQDEVNGYSAVMCAALHGRVESFRVLVYAGADVKLQNKAGETAISISELNSNRDSFEKVMLEFALEQGNRNSSSGGFYALHCAARRGDTTAAELLTCRGYDVNVPDGDGYTPLMLAAKGGFKSMCELLISHGADCEFRNARGESAVSLAKNKEVRNVVLDELARKLVVRGCRVMKHTKGGRGVAHEKEIRMVVATGVLTWGKSGRRNVVCLDAEVGASKGFWRNRKSRGDGEVSPGLFRVITTKKKEVHFVCDGGDKMAELWVRGIKLVTREAICG
;
A
#
# COMPACT_ATOMS: atom_id res chain seq x y z
N MET A 1 50.90 81.44 -6.34
CA MET A 1 50.42 80.49 -7.38
C MET A 1 51.59 80.33 -8.34
N THR A 2 52.26 79.19 -8.45
CA THR A 2 51.74 77.86 -8.76
C THR A 2 52.62 76.77 -8.15
N VAL A 3 51.96 75.68 -7.79
CA VAL A 3 52.49 74.44 -7.22
C VAL A 3 53.12 73.60 -8.33
N PHE A 4 54.33 73.10 -8.12
CA PHE A 4 54.76 71.81 -8.69
C PHE A 4 55.23 70.91 -7.56
N SER A 5 54.53 69.79 -7.46
CA SER A 5 54.68 68.73 -6.48
C SER A 5 56.06 68.07 -6.58
N GLY A 6 56.81 68.15 -5.49
CA GLY A 6 57.88 67.20 -5.25
C GLY A 6 57.28 65.80 -5.20
N LYS A 7 57.74 64.90 -6.08
CA LYS A 7 57.60 63.46 -5.85
C LYS A 7 58.31 63.16 -4.54
N GLN A 8 57.54 62.91 -3.49
CA GLN A 8 58.03 62.28 -2.27
C GLN A 8 58.49 60.87 -2.68
N VAL A 9 59.79 60.70 -2.90
CA VAL A 9 60.43 59.39 -3.00
C VAL A 9 60.34 58.81 -1.60
N VAL A 10 59.37 57.91 -1.38
CA VAL A 10 59.40 57.02 -0.21
C VAL A 10 60.72 56.26 -0.31
N PRO A 11 61.58 56.24 0.72
CA PRO A 11 62.78 55.42 0.68
C PRO A 11 62.32 53.97 0.56
N VAL A 12 62.49 53.39 -0.63
CA VAL A 12 62.33 51.95 -0.82
C VAL A 12 63.47 51.33 -0.02
N ASP A 13 63.11 50.61 1.03
CA ASP A 13 64.06 49.85 1.83
C ASP A 13 64.68 48.79 0.93
N TYR A 14 65.89 49.06 0.43
CA TYR A 14 66.60 48.21 -0.51
C TYR A 14 66.74 46.78 0.02
N GLY A 15 66.93 46.61 1.34
CA GLY A 15 67.00 45.29 1.97
C GLY A 15 65.66 44.55 1.89
N ALA A 16 64.53 45.24 2.08
CA ALA A 16 63.21 44.65 1.91
C ALA A 16 62.91 44.27 0.44
N GLU A 17 63.40 45.06 -0.52
CA GLU A 17 63.25 44.77 -1.96
C GLU A 17 64.05 43.52 -2.38
N VAL A 18 65.31 43.39 -1.93
CA VAL A 18 66.14 42.20 -2.18
C VAL A 18 65.53 40.95 -1.55
N SER A 19 65.03 41.07 -0.32
CA SER A 19 64.38 39.97 0.40
C SER A 19 63.05 39.55 -0.24
N GLN A 20 62.27 40.51 -0.75
CA GLN A 20 61.06 40.24 -1.53
C GLN A 20 61.36 39.57 -2.88
N ARG A 21 62.44 39.97 -3.57
CA ARG A 21 62.88 39.31 -4.81
C ARG A 21 63.30 37.86 -4.57
N LEU A 22 63.95 37.57 -3.43
CA LEU A 22 64.23 36.19 -3.03
C LEU A 22 62.94 35.38 -2.85
N LEU A 23 61.92 35.93 -2.18
CA LEU A 23 60.62 35.28 -2.02
C LEU A 23 59.95 34.98 -3.37
N GLU A 24 59.96 35.94 -4.29
CA GLU A 24 59.39 35.79 -5.64
C GLU A 24 60.14 34.72 -6.45
N ALA A 25 61.48 34.69 -6.37
CA ALA A 25 62.28 33.66 -7.00
C ALA A 25 62.01 32.27 -6.41
N CYS A 26 61.87 32.16 -5.08
CA CYS A 26 61.50 30.92 -4.41
C CYS A 26 60.10 30.44 -4.80
N LEU A 27 59.13 31.36 -4.90
CA LEU A 27 57.76 31.04 -5.32
C LEU A 27 57.70 30.57 -6.78
N ALA A 28 58.48 31.19 -7.66
CA ALA A 28 58.60 30.80 -9.07
C ALA A 28 59.38 29.50 -9.27
N GLY A 29 60.04 28.98 -8.23
CA GLY A 29 60.94 27.82 -8.33
C GLY A 29 62.22 28.11 -9.10
N ASP A 30 62.57 29.38 -9.30
CA ASP A 30 63.78 29.77 -10.01
C ASP A 30 64.99 29.72 -9.08
N LEU A 31 65.65 28.56 -9.08
CA LEU A 31 66.84 28.31 -8.28
C LEU A 31 67.97 29.30 -8.60
N ARG A 32 68.15 29.74 -9.86
CA ARG A 32 69.27 30.62 -10.20
C ARG A 32 69.06 32.00 -9.61
N SER A 33 67.91 32.60 -9.88
CA SER A 33 67.56 33.91 -9.33
C SER A 33 67.53 33.92 -7.81
N ALA A 34 67.08 32.82 -7.17
CA ALA A 34 67.13 32.70 -5.72
C ALA A 34 68.57 32.66 -5.18
N LEU A 35 69.46 31.91 -5.81
CA LEU A 35 70.87 31.83 -5.41
C LEU A 35 71.62 33.14 -5.65
N ASP A 36 71.25 33.92 -6.66
CA ASP A 36 71.87 35.23 -6.94
C ASP A 36 71.55 36.28 -5.86
N CYS A 37 70.43 36.14 -5.15
CA CYS A 37 70.05 37.03 -4.05
C CYS A 37 70.79 36.73 -2.73
N ILE A 38 71.23 35.47 -2.51
CA ILE A 38 71.81 35.01 -1.23
C ILE A 38 73.12 35.72 -0.81
N PRO A 39 74.06 36.06 -1.72
CA PRO A 39 75.31 36.72 -1.36
C PRO A 39 75.14 38.19 -0.92
N ASP A 40 73.96 38.78 -1.08
CA ASP A 40 73.74 40.20 -0.79
C ASP A 40 73.80 40.46 0.73
N PRO A 41 74.67 41.37 1.21
CA PRO A 41 74.82 41.64 2.64
C PRO A 41 73.60 42.35 3.28
N SER A 42 72.69 42.90 2.46
CA SER A 42 71.45 43.54 2.93
C SER A 42 70.25 42.58 2.99
N LEU A 43 70.45 41.31 2.61
CA LEU A 43 69.41 40.29 2.63
C LEU A 43 69.04 39.89 4.06
N ASP A 44 67.75 39.99 4.39
CA ASP A 44 67.18 39.29 5.52
C ASP A 44 66.59 37.96 5.05
N VAL A 45 67.31 36.86 5.30
CA VAL A 45 66.88 35.49 4.92
C VAL A 45 65.58 35.07 5.62
N ASN A 46 65.28 35.70 6.77
CA ASN A 46 64.08 35.43 7.58
C ASN A 46 62.95 36.44 7.33
N PHE A 47 63.11 37.29 6.30
CA PHE A 47 62.08 38.22 5.89
C PHE A 47 60.75 37.51 5.62
N VAL A 48 59.68 38.04 6.23
CA VAL A 48 58.32 37.53 6.10
C VAL A 48 57.58 38.41 5.10
N GLY A 49 57.21 37.82 3.96
CA GLY A 49 56.49 38.52 2.90
C GLY A 49 55.22 37.78 2.49
N ALA A 50 54.24 38.55 1.99
CA ALA A 50 52.94 38.01 1.59
C ALA A 50 52.98 37.49 0.15
N VAL A 51 52.68 36.20 -0.05
CA VAL A 51 52.59 35.57 -1.38
C VAL A 51 51.26 34.84 -1.59
N CYS A 52 50.89 34.60 -2.84
CA CYS A 52 49.78 33.70 -3.15
C CYS A 52 50.30 32.26 -3.16
N LEU A 53 49.87 31.45 -2.19
CA LEU A 53 50.35 30.08 -2.01
C LEU A 53 49.23 29.08 -2.28
N LYS A 54 49.57 28.03 -3.05
CA LYS A 54 48.69 26.90 -3.33
C LYS A 54 49.00 25.75 -2.37
N CYS A 55 48.22 25.60 -1.29
CA CYS A 55 48.46 24.56 -0.29
C CYS A 55 47.48 23.40 -0.40
N ARG A 56 47.94 22.18 -0.08
CA ARG A 56 47.05 21.04 0.16
C ARG A 56 46.20 21.24 1.40
N ARG A 57 44.91 20.93 1.29
CA ARG A 57 43.94 20.90 2.38
C ARG A 57 43.20 19.57 2.33
N SER A 58 43.19 18.86 3.45
CA SER A 58 42.47 17.59 3.60
C SER A 58 41.12 17.83 4.26
N GLU A 59 40.04 17.41 3.63
CA GLU A 59 38.69 17.44 4.19
C GLU A 59 38.12 16.04 4.34
N VAL A 60 37.43 15.80 5.45
CA VAL A 60 36.72 14.54 5.66
C VAL A 60 35.32 14.69 5.09
N VAL A 61 35.06 13.98 4.00
CA VAL A 61 33.74 13.87 3.38
C VAL A 61 33.01 12.71 4.04
N LEU A 62 31.95 13.07 4.77
CA LEU A 62 31.06 12.11 5.40
C LEU A 62 30.09 11.56 4.35
N ARG A 63 29.83 10.25 4.44
CA ARG A 63 28.84 9.53 3.65
C ARG A 63 28.06 8.64 4.61
N ASP A 64 26.81 8.32 4.27
CA ASP A 64 25.84 7.67 5.17
C ASP A 64 26.41 6.51 6.00
N GLU A 65 26.47 5.30 5.43
CA GLU A 65 26.98 4.09 6.13
C GLU A 65 28.35 3.65 5.61
N SER A 66 28.97 4.42 4.71
CA SER A 66 30.30 4.12 4.18
C SER A 66 31.41 4.81 5.01
N PRO A 67 32.67 4.35 4.91
CA PRO A 67 33.80 5.03 5.57
C PRO A 67 33.87 6.50 5.20
N GLY A 68 34.30 7.32 6.16
CA GLY A 68 34.65 8.73 5.90
C GLY A 68 35.82 8.79 4.91
N GLU A 69 35.63 9.50 3.81
CA GLU A 69 36.66 9.64 2.79
C GLU A 69 37.41 10.95 2.99
N VAL A 70 38.74 10.92 2.93
CA VAL A 70 39.54 12.14 2.93
C VAL A 70 39.75 12.61 1.51
N ARG A 71 39.23 13.80 1.18
CA ARG A 71 39.53 14.50 -0.07
C ARG A 71 40.65 15.49 0.14
N VAL A 72 41.60 15.50 -0.79
CA VAL A 72 42.68 16.49 -0.81
C VAL A 72 42.38 17.49 -1.90
N GLU A 73 42.14 18.73 -1.50
CA GLU A 73 41.93 19.87 -2.38
C GLU A 73 43.13 20.82 -2.28
N TYR A 74 43.34 21.63 -3.31
CA TYR A 74 44.35 22.70 -3.26
C TYR A 74 43.65 24.04 -3.11
N GLU A 75 44.03 24.77 -2.07
CA GLU A 75 43.49 26.09 -1.77
C GLU A 75 44.57 27.14 -2.11
N GLU A 76 44.22 28.10 -2.95
CA GLU A 76 45.05 29.26 -3.28
C GLU A 76 44.60 30.46 -2.46
N PHE A 77 45.51 30.99 -1.63
CA PHE A 77 45.22 32.15 -0.78
C PHE A 77 46.50 32.94 -0.51
N ARG A 78 46.32 34.22 -0.15
CA ARG A 78 47.43 35.11 0.19
C ARG A 78 47.84 34.89 1.64
N THR A 79 49.13 34.63 1.89
CA THR A 79 49.65 34.34 3.22
C THR A 79 51.10 34.77 3.36
N ASP A 80 51.49 35.07 4.60
CA ASP A 80 52.83 35.47 4.97
C ASP A 80 53.74 34.24 5.08
N VAL A 81 54.87 34.27 4.37
CA VAL A 81 55.84 33.17 4.30
C VAL A 81 57.27 33.66 4.32
N THR A 82 58.20 32.76 4.65
CA THR A 82 59.65 32.97 4.50
C THR A 82 60.18 32.25 3.27
N ALA A 83 61.38 32.62 2.81
CA ALA A 83 62.06 31.95 1.70
C ALA A 83 62.29 30.46 1.99
N LEU A 84 62.63 30.12 3.24
CA LEU A 84 62.78 28.72 3.68
C LEU A 84 61.45 27.96 3.55
N PHE A 85 60.33 28.54 4.00
CA PHE A 85 59.03 27.89 3.90
C PHE A 85 58.64 27.60 2.44
N LEU A 86 58.90 28.52 1.52
CA LEU A 86 58.66 28.34 0.08
C LEU A 86 59.58 27.29 -0.55
N ALA A 87 60.87 27.31 -0.21
CA ALA A 87 61.83 26.31 -0.67
C ALA A 87 61.44 24.89 -0.20
N VAL A 88 60.92 24.78 1.03
CA VAL A 88 60.42 23.53 1.58
C VAL A 88 59.11 23.10 0.89
N HIS A 89 58.16 24.02 0.72
CA HIS A 89 56.88 23.74 0.06
C HIS A 89 57.03 23.29 -1.40
N SER A 90 58.02 23.84 -2.12
CA SER A 90 58.34 23.45 -3.50
C SER A 90 59.18 22.17 -3.60
N GLY A 91 59.71 21.65 -2.49
CA GLY A 91 60.54 20.46 -2.48
C GLY A 91 61.99 20.69 -2.95
N ASN A 92 62.47 21.93 -2.96
CA ASN A 92 63.80 22.26 -3.45
C ASN A 92 64.90 22.03 -2.40
N VAL A 93 65.41 20.79 -2.34
CA VAL A 93 66.43 20.36 -1.37
C VAL A 93 67.70 21.22 -1.41
N ALA A 94 68.16 21.61 -2.61
CA ALA A 94 69.37 22.40 -2.78
C ALA A 94 69.21 23.80 -2.18
N LEU A 95 68.08 24.44 -2.48
CA LEU A 95 67.75 25.76 -1.95
C LEU A 95 67.58 25.74 -0.42
N VAL A 96 66.91 24.71 0.13
CA VAL A 96 66.79 24.52 1.58
C VAL A 96 68.15 24.45 2.27
N ARG A 97 69.10 23.66 1.74
CA ARG A 97 70.45 23.57 2.33
C ARG A 97 71.19 24.91 2.31
N ASN A 98 71.07 25.66 1.21
CA ASN A 98 71.73 26.95 1.08
C ASN A 98 71.12 27.99 2.02
N LEU A 99 69.79 28.09 2.10
CA LEU A 99 69.12 29.01 3.02
C LEU A 99 69.49 28.72 4.48
N LEU A 100 69.54 27.44 4.88
CA LEU A 100 69.98 27.05 6.22
C LEU A 100 71.46 27.41 6.49
N SER A 101 72.33 27.31 5.48
CA SER A 101 73.74 27.68 5.63
C SER A 101 73.96 29.18 5.88
N VAL A 102 73.02 30.02 5.47
CA VAL A 102 73.05 31.48 5.65
C VAL A 102 72.22 31.92 6.87
N GLY A 103 71.72 30.98 7.67
CA GLY A 103 71.05 31.28 8.95
C GLY A 103 69.54 31.44 8.86
N ALA A 104 68.88 30.80 7.90
CA ALA A 104 67.41 30.70 7.88
C ALA A 104 66.88 30.00 9.15
N ASP A 105 65.88 30.60 9.79
CA ASP A 105 65.24 30.07 10.99
C ASP A 105 64.23 28.98 10.65
N VAL A 106 64.52 27.74 11.08
CA VAL A 106 63.65 26.57 10.95
C VAL A 106 62.36 26.71 11.79
N ASN A 107 62.43 27.50 12.86
CA ASN A 107 61.40 27.60 13.90
C ASN A 107 60.52 28.85 13.78
N GLN A 108 60.63 29.58 12.68
CA GLN A 108 59.73 30.69 12.39
C GLN A 108 58.30 30.16 12.18
N LYS A 109 57.39 30.50 13.09
CA LYS A 109 55.98 30.10 12.99
C LYS A 109 55.21 31.04 12.05
N LEU A 110 54.58 30.45 11.03
CA LEU A 110 53.75 31.14 10.05
C LEU A 110 52.28 30.68 10.17
N PHE A 111 51.38 31.29 9.40
CA PHE A 111 49.95 30.99 9.45
C PHE A 111 49.63 29.51 9.16
N ARG A 112 50.35 28.88 8.22
CA ARG A 112 50.21 27.45 7.88
C ARG A 112 51.18 26.53 8.65
N GLY A 113 51.75 27.03 9.75
CA GLY A 113 52.67 26.32 10.63
C GLY A 113 54.13 26.63 10.37
N PHE A 114 55.00 25.65 10.59
CA PHE A 114 56.45 25.76 10.48
C PHE A 114 56.97 25.23 9.13
N ALA A 115 58.26 25.41 8.85
CA ALA A 115 58.90 24.74 7.71
C ALA A 115 58.73 23.21 7.78
N THR A 116 58.78 22.61 8.97
CA THR A 116 58.54 21.17 9.18
C THR A 116 57.11 20.75 8.81
N THR A 117 56.10 21.57 9.10
CA THR A 117 54.70 21.25 8.75
C THR A 117 54.51 21.29 7.23
N ALA A 118 55.13 22.25 6.54
CA ALA A 118 55.13 22.30 5.07
C ALA A 118 55.81 21.07 4.45
N ALA A 119 56.96 20.65 4.99
CA ALA A 119 57.66 19.45 4.53
C ALA A 119 56.78 18.20 4.64
N VAL A 120 56.06 18.05 5.75
CA VAL A 120 55.14 16.91 5.96
C VAL A 120 53.91 17.00 5.05
N ARG A 121 53.29 18.18 4.95
CA ARG A 121 52.10 18.41 4.11
C ARG A 121 52.35 17.99 2.67
N GLU A 122 53.48 18.40 2.11
CA GLU A 122 53.83 18.09 0.71
C GLU A 122 54.49 16.71 0.56
N GLY A 123 55.07 16.16 1.63
CA GLY A 123 55.57 14.78 1.69
C GLY A 123 57.08 14.65 1.44
N HIS A 124 57.85 15.69 1.77
CA HIS A 124 59.28 15.76 1.51
C HIS A 124 60.11 15.20 2.68
N LEU A 125 60.28 13.87 2.72
CA LEU A 125 61.03 13.16 3.78
C LEU A 125 62.47 13.65 3.92
N GLN A 126 63.20 13.77 2.81
CA GLN A 126 64.59 14.22 2.85
C GLN A 126 64.72 15.64 3.41
N ILE A 127 63.78 16.52 3.08
CA ILE A 127 63.77 17.90 3.59
C ILE A 127 63.45 17.90 5.08
N LEU A 128 62.47 17.10 5.52
CA LEU A 128 62.15 16.98 6.94
C LEU A 128 63.37 16.53 7.77
N GLU A 129 64.11 15.52 7.31
CA GLU A 129 65.33 15.05 7.99
C GLU A 129 66.41 16.16 8.08
N ILE A 130 66.53 16.99 7.05
CA ILE A 130 67.45 18.14 7.05
C ILE A 130 67.00 19.16 8.11
N LEU A 131 65.69 19.48 8.16
CA LEU A 131 65.14 20.43 9.12
C LEU A 131 65.27 19.94 10.57
N LEU A 132 65.05 18.63 10.81
CA LEU A 132 65.27 18.02 12.12
C LEU A 132 66.73 18.16 12.57
N LYS A 133 67.69 17.86 11.68
CA LYS A 133 69.13 18.04 11.94
C LYS A 133 69.53 19.50 12.14
N ALA A 134 68.81 20.42 11.52
CA ALA A 134 69.04 21.87 11.63
C ALA A 134 68.44 22.49 12.90
N GLY A 135 67.87 21.69 13.83
CA GLY A 135 67.40 22.17 15.13
C GLY A 135 65.91 22.54 15.14
N ALA A 136 65.06 21.77 14.48
CA ALA A 136 63.62 21.90 14.61
C ALA A 136 63.19 21.77 16.09
N SER A 137 62.38 22.72 16.54
CA SER A 137 61.89 22.81 17.92
C SER A 137 60.76 21.81 18.18
N GLN A 138 60.52 21.54 19.47
CA GLN A 138 59.43 20.68 19.90
C GLN A 138 58.05 21.07 19.32
N PRO A 139 57.60 22.35 19.39
CA PRO A 139 56.32 22.76 18.78
C PRO A 139 56.27 22.52 17.27
N ALA A 140 57.40 22.70 16.57
CA ALA A 140 57.49 22.49 15.13
C ALA A 140 57.35 21.00 14.75
N CYS A 141 57.91 20.09 15.56
CA CYS A 141 57.76 18.65 15.38
C CYS A 141 56.36 18.16 15.76
N GLU A 142 55.79 18.66 16.86
CA GLU A 142 54.44 18.33 17.31
C GLU A 142 53.38 18.72 16.26
N GLU A 143 53.43 19.95 15.74
CA GLU A 143 52.50 20.42 14.70
C GLU A 143 52.70 19.65 13.37
N ALA A 144 53.94 19.27 13.05
CA ALA A 144 54.25 18.47 11.87
C ALA A 144 53.70 17.05 11.98
N LEU A 145 53.68 16.45 13.18
CA LEU A 145 53.10 15.12 13.40
C LEU A 145 51.58 15.13 13.25
N LEU A 146 50.93 16.19 13.73
CA LEU A 146 49.50 16.41 13.54
C LEU A 146 49.15 16.55 12.05
N GLU A 147 49.96 17.30 11.30
CA GLU A 147 49.82 17.40 9.84
C GLU A 147 50.01 16.04 9.15
N ALA A 148 50.97 15.21 9.60
CA ALA A 148 51.16 13.86 9.05
C ALA A 148 49.90 12.99 9.18
N SER A 149 49.13 13.21 10.24
CA SER A 149 47.89 12.47 10.53
C SER A 149 46.69 12.95 9.71
N CYS A 150 46.86 14.02 8.92
CA CYS A 150 45.84 14.60 8.05
C CYS A 150 45.98 14.19 6.57
N HIS A 151 47.11 13.60 6.17
CA HIS A 151 47.36 13.19 4.79
C HIS A 151 47.74 11.72 4.67
N GLN A 152 47.27 11.07 3.61
CA GLN A 152 47.59 9.67 3.33
C GLN A 152 49.08 9.51 2.95
N GLY A 153 49.69 8.38 3.32
CA GLY A 153 51.06 8.04 2.88
C GLY A 153 52.17 8.78 3.64
N ARG A 154 51.88 9.32 4.83
CA ARG A 154 52.85 10.07 5.65
C ARG A 154 53.51 9.23 6.74
N ALA A 155 53.38 7.91 6.69
CA ALA A 155 53.95 6.96 7.64
C ALA A 155 55.45 7.20 7.95
N ARG A 156 56.31 7.27 6.92
CA ARG A 156 57.76 7.50 7.10
C ARG A 156 58.10 8.86 7.73
N LEU A 157 57.28 9.88 7.48
CA LEU A 157 57.47 11.21 8.07
C LEU A 157 57.07 11.18 9.54
N ALA A 158 55.97 10.49 9.88
CA ALA A 158 55.58 10.26 11.27
C ALA A 158 56.64 9.46 12.03
N GLU A 159 57.23 8.44 11.41
CA GLU A 159 58.34 7.66 11.98
C GLU A 159 59.56 8.55 12.30
N ALA A 160 59.98 9.39 11.35
CA ALA A 160 61.09 10.32 11.53
C ALA A 160 60.84 11.34 12.65
N LEU A 161 59.59 11.82 12.79
CA LEU A 161 59.20 12.73 13.87
C LEU A 161 59.17 12.04 15.23
N MET A 162 58.60 10.84 15.31
CA MET A 162 58.57 10.06 16.55
C MET A 162 59.98 9.68 17.02
N GLY A 163 60.91 9.44 16.10
CA GLY A 163 62.33 9.17 16.41
C GLY A 163 63.15 10.39 16.85
N SER A 164 62.57 11.59 16.88
CA SER A 164 63.27 12.82 17.32
C SER A 164 63.26 13.03 18.84
N ASP A 165 62.51 12.23 19.60
CA ASP A 165 62.26 12.38 21.04
C ASP A 165 61.66 13.73 21.47
N LEU A 166 61.19 14.55 20.52
CA LEU A 166 60.59 15.86 20.77
C LEU A 166 59.06 15.82 20.98
N ILE A 167 58.41 14.70 20.65
CA ILE A 167 56.95 14.57 20.66
C ILE A 167 56.45 14.17 22.05
N ARG A 168 55.53 14.96 22.62
CA ARG A 168 54.87 14.57 23.89
C ARG A 168 53.86 13.44 23.68
N PRO A 169 53.69 12.53 24.66
CA PRO A 169 52.77 11.40 24.53
C PRO A 169 51.35 11.78 24.13
N HIS A 170 50.77 12.84 24.73
CA HIS A 170 49.40 13.26 24.41
C HIS A 170 49.24 13.74 22.96
N VAL A 171 50.25 14.39 22.37
CA VAL A 171 50.23 14.80 20.96
C VAL A 171 50.31 13.59 20.05
N ALA A 172 51.12 12.59 20.41
CA ALA A 172 51.20 11.34 19.67
C ALA A 172 49.87 10.56 19.71
N VAL A 173 49.17 10.57 20.86
CA VAL A 173 47.81 10.01 20.97
C VAL A 173 46.83 10.80 20.11
N HIS A 174 46.85 12.14 20.15
CA HIS A 174 45.99 12.96 19.30
C HIS A 174 46.21 12.69 17.80
N ALA A 175 47.48 12.57 17.38
CA ALA A 175 47.86 12.17 16.03
C ALA A 175 47.29 10.79 15.66
N LEU A 176 47.43 9.81 16.55
CA LEU A 176 46.89 8.46 16.37
C LEU A 176 45.35 8.45 16.22
N VAL A 177 44.62 9.15 17.09
CA VAL A 177 43.15 9.22 17.04
C VAL A 177 42.69 9.94 15.76
N THR A 178 43.41 10.99 15.35
CA THR A 178 43.14 11.76 14.11
C THR A 178 43.34 10.91 12.87
N ALA A 179 44.45 10.17 12.78
CA ALA A 179 44.74 9.25 11.69
C ALA A 179 43.73 8.08 11.65
N SER A 180 43.28 7.63 12.83
CA SER A 180 42.28 6.56 12.96
C SER A 180 40.91 6.97 12.43
N CYS A 181 40.45 8.21 12.68
CA CYS A 181 39.21 8.74 12.08
C CYS A 181 39.28 8.80 10.55
N ARG A 182 40.46 9.14 10.03
CA ARG A 182 40.70 9.36 8.60
C ARG A 182 41.00 8.09 7.80
N GLY A 183 41.18 6.95 8.48
CA GLY A 183 41.45 5.67 7.81
C GLY A 183 42.89 5.51 7.32
N PHE A 184 43.86 6.27 7.86
CA PHE A 184 45.27 6.18 7.44
C PHE A 184 45.98 5.02 8.14
N VAL A 185 45.71 3.81 7.66
CA VAL A 185 46.19 2.54 8.24
C VAL A 185 47.71 2.51 8.40
N ASP A 186 48.45 3.03 7.43
CA ASP A 186 49.92 3.07 7.42
C ASP A 186 50.48 3.98 8.53
N VAL A 187 49.87 5.15 8.72
CA VAL A 187 50.24 6.09 9.79
C VAL A 187 49.89 5.50 11.15
N VAL A 188 48.70 4.91 11.30
CA VAL A 188 48.27 4.24 12.54
C VAL A 188 49.23 3.11 12.92
N ASP A 189 49.55 2.22 11.97
CA ASP A 189 50.49 1.11 12.17
C ASP A 189 51.88 1.60 12.62
N THR A 190 52.37 2.67 12.00
CA THR A 190 53.66 3.27 12.34
C THR A 190 53.65 3.87 13.74
N LEU A 191 52.64 4.66 14.10
CA LEU A 191 52.52 5.25 15.43
C LEU A 191 52.44 4.18 16.54
N MET A 192 51.69 3.10 16.30
CA MET A 192 51.66 1.97 17.24
C MET A 192 53.03 1.31 17.39
N LYS A 193 53.77 1.10 16.30
CA LYS A 193 55.15 0.56 16.35
C LYS A 193 56.12 1.48 17.08
N CYS A 194 55.91 2.79 17.02
CA CYS A 194 56.65 3.79 17.80
C CYS A 194 56.26 3.80 19.31
N GLY A 195 55.36 2.93 19.76
CA GLY A 195 55.02 2.78 21.17
C GLY A 195 53.93 3.73 21.68
N VAL A 196 53.14 4.34 20.79
CA VAL A 196 52.00 5.18 21.19
C VAL A 196 50.92 4.30 21.82
N ASP A 197 50.43 4.69 23.01
CA ASP A 197 49.33 3.99 23.68
C ASP A 197 48.01 4.20 22.93
N PHE A 198 47.60 3.19 22.17
CA PHE A 198 46.35 3.20 21.41
C PHE A 198 45.08 3.04 22.27
N ASN A 199 45.22 2.75 23.57
CA ASN A 199 44.10 2.71 24.51
C ASN A 199 43.89 4.06 25.23
N ALA A 200 44.85 4.97 25.12
CA ALA A 200 44.70 6.32 25.64
C ALA A 200 43.57 7.06 24.92
N THR A 201 42.88 7.93 25.66
CA THR A 201 41.80 8.76 25.13
C THR A 201 42.31 10.14 24.83
N ASP A 202 41.88 10.72 23.73
CA ASP A 202 42.12 12.12 23.41
C ASP A 202 40.83 12.81 22.96
N ARG A 203 40.77 14.13 23.17
CA ARG A 203 39.58 14.93 22.88
C ARG A 203 39.61 15.40 21.44
N LEU A 204 38.81 14.74 20.59
CA LEU A 204 38.72 15.04 19.17
C LEU A 204 37.28 15.43 18.77
N LEU A 205 37.18 16.30 17.76
CA LEU A 205 35.91 16.55 17.08
C LEU A 205 35.55 15.34 16.21
N LEU A 206 34.60 14.52 16.70
CA LEU A 206 34.08 13.40 15.92
C LEU A 206 32.92 13.85 15.02
N LEU A 207 32.92 13.32 13.82
CA LEU A 207 32.00 13.65 12.75
C LEU A 207 31.35 12.39 12.19
N SER A 208 30.02 12.40 12.05
CA SER A 208 29.25 11.35 11.38
C SER A 208 27.99 11.95 10.76
N SER A 209 27.56 11.40 9.62
CA SER A 209 26.30 11.75 8.96
C SER A 209 25.10 10.97 9.52
N LYS A 210 25.30 9.70 9.92
CA LYS A 210 24.22 8.80 10.39
C LYS A 210 24.63 7.93 11.59
N PRO A 211 24.18 8.25 12.82
CA PRO A 211 23.47 9.48 13.18
C PRO A 211 24.36 10.71 12.98
N SER A 212 23.72 11.87 12.85
CA SER A 212 24.42 13.15 12.75
C SER A 212 25.16 13.41 14.06
N LEU A 213 26.48 13.53 13.98
CA LEU A 213 27.36 13.79 15.11
C LEU A 213 28.32 14.92 14.76
N HIS A 214 28.40 15.92 15.64
CA HIS A 214 29.36 17.02 15.54
C HIS A 214 29.74 17.49 16.95
N THR A 215 30.58 16.70 17.64
CA THR A 215 30.86 16.93 19.06
C THR A 215 32.31 16.62 19.42
N ASN A 216 32.89 17.44 20.30
CA ASN A 216 34.20 17.19 20.90
C ASN A 216 34.08 16.19 22.06
N VAL A 217 34.61 14.98 21.87
CA VAL A 217 34.46 13.88 22.83
C VAL A 217 35.82 13.21 23.06
N ASP A 218 36.05 12.80 24.31
CA ASP A 218 37.19 11.96 24.67
C ASP A 218 36.98 10.56 24.10
N CYS A 219 37.82 10.16 23.15
CA CYS A 219 37.70 8.86 22.48
C CYS A 219 39.08 8.21 22.32
N SER A 220 39.10 6.87 22.33
CA SER A 220 40.29 6.11 21.94
C SER A 220 40.36 5.98 20.42
N ALA A 221 41.51 5.58 19.90
CA ALA A 221 41.72 5.31 18.48
C ALA A 221 40.67 4.33 17.91
N LEU A 222 40.29 3.33 18.71
CA LEU A 222 39.31 2.31 18.32
C LEU A 222 37.90 2.91 18.19
N VAL A 223 37.47 3.75 19.14
CA VAL A 223 36.15 4.41 19.09
C VAL A 223 36.06 5.36 17.90
N ALA A 224 37.11 6.17 17.70
CA ALA A 224 37.25 7.04 16.54
C ALA A 224 37.11 6.28 15.21
N ALA A 225 37.84 5.16 15.07
CA ALA A 225 37.79 4.33 13.87
C ALA A 225 36.39 3.71 13.63
N VAL A 226 35.68 3.31 14.69
CA VAL A 226 34.31 2.79 14.59
C VAL A 226 33.32 3.87 14.12
N VAL A 227 33.33 5.06 14.75
CA VAL A 227 32.44 6.18 14.40
C VAL A 227 32.66 6.64 12.95
N SER A 228 33.92 6.66 12.51
CA SER A 228 34.28 6.98 11.12
C SER A 228 34.19 5.79 10.15
N ARG A 229 33.75 4.62 10.62
CA ARG A 229 33.52 3.38 9.84
C ARG A 229 34.78 2.87 9.12
N GLN A 230 35.95 3.05 9.71
CA GLN A 230 37.25 2.67 9.14
C GLN A 230 37.61 1.21 9.45
N VAL A 231 37.11 0.30 8.62
CA VAL A 231 37.22 -1.17 8.82
C VAL A 231 38.66 -1.65 9.04
N ASP A 232 39.60 -1.20 8.19
CA ASP A 232 40.98 -1.68 8.22
C ASP A 232 41.74 -1.19 9.45
N VAL A 233 41.46 0.04 9.90
CA VAL A 233 42.00 0.59 11.16
C VAL A 233 41.47 -0.19 12.35
N VAL A 234 40.15 -0.47 12.40
CA VAL A 234 39.55 -1.28 13.47
C VAL A 234 40.20 -2.67 13.52
N ARG A 235 40.37 -3.33 12.37
CA ARG A 235 41.02 -4.64 12.30
C ARG A 235 42.46 -4.60 12.82
N LEU A 236 43.21 -3.58 12.43
CA LEU A 236 44.60 -3.37 12.86
C LEU A 236 44.69 -3.19 14.38
N LEU A 237 43.88 -2.30 14.95
CA LEU A 237 43.84 -2.01 16.39
C LEU A 237 43.45 -3.24 17.21
N LEU A 238 42.42 -3.98 16.79
CA LEU A 238 42.00 -5.18 17.50
C LEU A 238 43.05 -6.30 17.42
N LYS A 239 43.74 -6.46 16.28
CA LYS A 239 44.86 -7.40 16.15
C LYS A 239 46.04 -7.01 17.07
N ALA A 240 46.23 -5.72 17.33
CA ALA A 240 47.23 -5.21 18.27
C ALA A 240 46.81 -5.34 19.75
N GLY A 241 45.59 -5.81 20.05
CA GLY A 241 45.10 -6.00 21.42
C GLY A 241 44.45 -4.75 22.02
N ALA A 242 43.86 -3.87 21.18
CA ALA A 242 43.05 -2.75 21.67
C ALA A 242 41.92 -3.22 22.59
N LYS A 243 41.76 -2.52 23.70
CA LYS A 243 40.72 -2.78 24.70
C LYS A 243 39.33 -2.57 24.11
N THR A 244 38.47 -3.57 24.24
CA THR A 244 37.08 -3.54 23.76
C THR A 244 36.07 -3.26 24.86
N ASP A 245 36.50 -3.32 26.13
CA ASP A 245 35.72 -2.92 27.32
C ASP A 245 35.66 -1.40 27.50
N VAL A 246 36.22 -0.63 26.55
CA VAL A 246 36.18 0.83 26.55
C VAL A 246 34.73 1.31 26.50
N LYS A 247 34.43 2.15 27.48
CA LYS A 247 33.15 2.76 27.73
C LYS A 247 32.99 4.01 26.87
N VAL A 248 32.25 3.88 25.77
CA VAL A 248 31.95 4.96 24.82
C VAL A 248 30.94 5.93 25.44
N ARG A 249 31.21 7.23 25.34
CA ARG A 249 30.36 8.32 25.86
C ARG A 249 29.91 9.24 24.72
N LEU A 250 29.14 8.70 23.78
CA LEU A 250 28.52 9.48 22.72
C LEU A 250 27.02 9.61 23.00
N GLY A 251 26.46 10.79 22.75
CA GLY A 251 25.03 11.01 22.91
C GLY A 251 24.31 10.70 21.62
N ALA A 252 23.48 9.67 21.59
CA ALA A 252 22.46 9.52 20.56
C ALA A 252 21.09 9.32 21.19
N TRP A 253 20.14 10.09 20.67
CA TRP A 253 18.73 9.97 21.00
C TRP A 253 18.04 9.26 19.85
N SER A 254 17.25 8.22 20.13
CA SER A 254 16.20 7.81 19.21
C SER A 254 14.87 8.15 19.86
N TRP A 255 14.06 8.97 19.18
CA TRP A 255 12.74 9.36 19.65
C TRP A 255 11.67 8.49 18.97
N ASP A 256 10.66 8.02 19.72
CA ASP A 256 9.41 7.60 19.09
C ASP A 256 8.69 8.87 18.61
N THR A 257 8.77 9.16 17.32
CA THR A 257 8.11 10.33 16.73
C THR A 257 6.58 10.26 16.84
N THR A 258 6.01 9.08 17.11
CA THR A 258 4.56 8.87 17.07
C THR A 258 3.90 8.99 18.44
N THR A 259 4.57 8.55 19.50
CA THR A 259 4.01 8.62 20.86
C THR A 259 4.64 9.70 21.73
N GLY A 260 5.77 10.27 21.31
CA GLY A 260 6.57 11.14 22.16
C GLY A 260 7.13 10.42 23.39
N GLU A 261 6.94 9.09 23.50
CA GLU A 261 7.59 8.29 24.53
C GLU A 261 9.05 8.14 24.17
N GLU A 262 9.92 8.45 25.12
CA GLU A 262 11.32 8.07 25.02
C GLU A 262 11.43 6.54 25.03
N PHE A 263 11.56 5.92 23.86
CA PHE A 263 12.37 4.72 23.79
C PHE A 263 13.78 5.18 24.12
N ARG A 264 14.24 4.86 25.32
CA ARG A 264 15.55 5.29 25.84
C ARG A 264 16.69 4.59 25.08
N VAL A 265 16.90 4.87 23.81
CA VAL A 265 17.80 4.08 22.95
C VAL A 265 19.19 4.67 23.03
N GLY A 266 19.92 4.17 24.02
CA GLY A 266 21.12 4.84 24.50
C GLY A 266 20.77 5.70 25.69
N ALA A 267 21.70 5.74 26.64
CA ALA A 267 21.53 6.48 27.86
C ALA A 267 21.53 7.99 27.59
N GLY A 268 20.62 8.71 28.24
CA GLY A 268 20.63 10.16 28.19
C GLY A 268 21.97 10.69 28.67
N LEU A 269 22.54 11.65 27.94
CA LEU A 269 23.66 12.49 28.34
C LEU A 269 24.71 11.78 29.24
N ALA A 270 25.57 10.99 28.59
CA ALA A 270 26.85 10.48 29.11
C ALA A 270 26.89 9.16 29.90
N ASP A 271 25.85 8.30 29.92
CA ASP A 271 26.10 6.96 30.47
C ASP A 271 26.94 6.12 29.48
N PRO A 272 28.04 5.54 29.97
CA PRO A 272 28.98 4.84 29.12
C PRO A 272 28.44 3.49 28.65
N TYR A 273 28.55 3.22 27.34
CA TYR A 273 28.15 1.94 26.75
C TYR A 273 29.33 1.23 26.05
N GLY A 274 29.19 -0.08 25.82
CA GLY A 274 30.24 -0.89 25.20
C GLY A 274 30.40 -0.63 23.70
N ILE A 275 31.60 -0.82 23.16
CA ILE A 275 31.91 -0.49 21.77
C ILE A 275 31.05 -1.21 20.71
N ALA A 276 30.53 -2.41 21.02
CA ALA A 276 29.59 -3.11 20.14
C ALA A 276 28.28 -2.33 19.92
N TRP A 277 27.82 -1.56 20.92
CA TRP A 277 26.66 -0.67 20.78
C TRP A 277 27.00 0.51 19.86
N CYS A 278 28.21 1.06 19.99
CA CYS A 278 28.74 2.10 19.07
C CYS A 278 28.74 1.60 17.63
N ALA A 279 29.16 0.35 17.39
CA ALA A 279 29.19 -0.24 16.06
C ALA A 279 27.79 -0.53 15.47
N VAL A 280 26.75 -0.66 16.30
CA VAL A 280 25.36 -0.74 15.84
C VAL A 280 24.81 0.65 15.52
N GLU A 281 25.14 1.65 16.34
CA GLU A 281 24.74 3.04 16.15
C GLU A 281 25.39 3.66 14.89
N TYR A 282 26.72 3.55 14.77
CA TYR A 282 27.53 3.95 13.62
C TYR A 282 27.79 2.75 12.72
N PHE A 283 26.71 2.09 12.29
CA PHE A 283 26.81 0.90 11.48
C PHE A 283 27.58 1.17 10.18
N GLU A 284 28.56 0.32 9.92
CA GLU A 284 29.32 0.28 8.67
C GLU A 284 28.59 -0.62 7.68
N ALA A 285 28.45 -0.17 6.43
CA ALA A 285 27.53 -0.72 5.43
C ALA A 285 27.63 -2.24 5.24
N THR A 286 28.82 -2.83 5.34
CA THR A 286 29.02 -4.29 5.19
C THR A 286 28.79 -5.06 6.50
N GLY A 287 28.71 -4.36 7.63
CA GLY A 287 28.62 -4.91 8.97
C GLY A 287 29.91 -5.58 9.44
N THR A 288 31.03 -5.33 8.76
CA THR A 288 32.31 -6.00 9.05
C THR A 288 32.83 -5.62 10.42
N ILE A 289 32.73 -4.34 10.79
CA ILE A 289 33.12 -3.86 12.13
C ILE A 289 32.34 -4.60 13.22
N LEU A 290 31.01 -4.68 13.08
CA LEU A 290 30.16 -5.35 14.06
C LEU A 290 30.48 -6.85 14.16
N ARG A 291 30.70 -7.53 13.03
CA ARG A 291 31.10 -8.96 13.02
C ARG A 291 32.43 -9.20 13.74
N ILE A 292 33.43 -8.36 13.49
CA ILE A 292 34.75 -8.48 14.15
C ILE A 292 34.59 -8.34 15.67
N LEU A 293 33.80 -7.37 16.12
CA LEU A 293 33.56 -7.16 17.55
C LEU A 293 32.82 -8.35 18.19
N LEU A 294 31.79 -8.89 17.54
CA LEU A 294 31.05 -10.05 18.07
C LEU A 294 31.91 -11.32 18.19
N GLN A 295 32.89 -11.50 17.29
CA GLN A 295 33.81 -12.66 17.34
C GLN A 295 34.79 -12.61 18.54
N GLN A 296 35.06 -11.43 19.09
CA GLN A 296 36.04 -11.20 20.17
C GLN A 296 35.41 -11.28 21.58
N HIS A 297 34.54 -12.27 21.83
CA HIS A 297 33.87 -12.55 23.12
C HIS A 297 32.66 -11.67 23.50
N PHE A 298 32.02 -10.95 22.56
CA PHE A 298 30.75 -10.28 22.84
C PHE A 298 29.56 -11.18 22.50
N SER A 299 28.82 -11.62 23.52
CA SER A 299 27.52 -12.26 23.28
C SER A 299 26.51 -11.18 22.83
N PRO A 300 25.84 -11.34 21.68
CA PRO A 300 24.84 -10.37 21.21
C PRO A 300 23.61 -10.27 22.13
N ASN A 301 23.45 -11.26 23.01
CA ASN A 301 22.35 -11.37 23.98
C ASN A 301 22.69 -10.70 25.32
N THR A 302 23.87 -10.11 25.46
CA THR A 302 24.25 -9.38 26.67
C THR A 302 23.35 -8.15 26.82
N THR A 303 22.71 -8.03 27.98
CA THR A 303 21.78 -6.94 28.24
C THR A 303 22.49 -5.72 28.80
N HIS A 304 22.20 -4.54 28.25
CA HIS A 304 22.52 -3.23 28.82
C HIS A 304 21.20 -2.55 29.20
N HIS A 305 20.99 -2.30 30.50
CA HIS A 305 19.73 -1.78 31.04
C HIS A 305 18.47 -2.53 30.55
N GLY A 306 18.54 -3.87 30.53
CA GLY A 306 17.40 -4.71 30.12
C GLY A 306 17.15 -4.75 28.60
N ARG A 307 18.11 -4.31 27.78
CA ARG A 307 18.05 -4.39 26.31
C ARG A 307 19.26 -5.09 25.73
N THR A 308 19.07 -5.84 24.66
CA THR A 308 20.15 -6.45 23.86
C THR A 308 20.56 -5.57 22.68
N LEU A 309 21.67 -5.91 21.99
CA LEU A 309 22.09 -5.23 20.77
C LEU A 309 21.02 -5.30 19.65
N LEU A 310 20.27 -6.39 19.59
CA LEU A 310 19.17 -6.55 18.62
C LEU A 310 18.11 -5.46 18.81
N HIS A 311 17.72 -5.20 20.05
CA HIS A 311 16.76 -4.13 20.36
C HIS A 311 17.29 -2.77 19.93
N HIS A 312 18.57 -2.49 20.16
CA HIS A 312 19.20 -1.24 19.74
C HIS A 312 19.20 -1.09 18.21
N ALA A 313 19.56 -2.15 17.48
CA ALA A 313 19.56 -2.14 16.01
C ALA A 313 18.16 -1.89 15.42
N ILE A 314 17.11 -2.46 16.03
CA ILE A 314 15.72 -2.23 15.63
C ILE A 314 15.31 -0.76 15.81
N LEU A 315 15.76 -0.15 16.89
CA LEU A 315 15.46 1.25 17.20
C LEU A 315 16.25 2.23 16.34
N CYS A 316 17.46 1.87 15.93
CA CYS A 316 18.20 2.57 14.88
C CYS A 316 17.57 2.39 13.48
N CYS A 317 16.49 1.61 13.35
CA CYS A 317 15.83 1.26 12.09
C CYS A 317 16.81 0.73 11.04
N ASN A 318 17.83 -0.03 11.45
CA ASN A 318 18.86 -0.56 10.56
C ASN A 318 18.67 -2.07 10.30
N PRO A 319 18.07 -2.47 9.16
CA PRO A 319 17.86 -3.88 8.85
C PRO A 319 19.16 -4.65 8.61
N ALA A 320 20.22 -4.00 8.11
CA ALA A 320 21.51 -4.66 7.90
C ALA A 320 22.17 -5.04 9.24
N ALA A 321 22.12 -4.13 10.23
CA ALA A 321 22.59 -4.42 11.59
C ALA A 321 21.78 -5.56 12.24
N VAL A 322 20.45 -5.54 12.10
CA VAL A 322 19.57 -6.62 12.58
C VAL A 322 19.95 -7.95 11.94
N ASN A 323 20.18 -8.00 10.63
CA ASN A 323 20.58 -9.21 9.93
C ASN A 323 21.94 -9.75 10.42
N VAL A 324 22.92 -8.87 10.64
CA VAL A 324 24.23 -9.26 11.20
C VAL A 324 24.06 -9.87 12.60
N LEU A 325 23.25 -9.25 13.45
CA LEU A 325 23.02 -9.75 14.82
C LEU A 325 22.29 -11.10 14.83
N LEU A 326 21.22 -11.26 14.05
CA LEU A 326 20.49 -12.53 13.96
C LEU A 326 21.39 -13.65 13.40
N THR A 327 22.16 -13.38 12.34
CA THR A 327 23.12 -14.37 11.79
C THR A 327 24.27 -14.68 12.75
N SER A 328 24.51 -13.83 13.76
CA SER A 328 25.51 -14.04 14.80
C SER A 328 24.93 -14.64 16.09
N GLY A 329 23.69 -15.13 16.08
CA GLY A 329 23.07 -15.81 17.21
C GLY A 329 22.35 -14.91 18.22
N ALA A 330 21.96 -13.70 17.82
CA ALA A 330 21.06 -12.87 18.63
C ALA A 330 19.68 -13.53 18.78
N ASP A 331 19.15 -13.54 20.00
CA ASP A 331 17.84 -14.08 20.33
C ASP A 331 16.73 -13.11 19.87
N ALA A 332 15.92 -13.57 18.91
CA ALA A 332 14.78 -12.83 18.36
C ALA A 332 13.57 -12.75 19.32
N GLU A 333 13.60 -13.48 20.45
CA GLU A 333 12.52 -13.57 21.42
C GLU A 333 12.82 -12.92 22.77
N SER A 334 14.05 -12.45 22.99
CA SER A 334 14.44 -11.77 24.23
C SER A 334 13.53 -10.56 24.47
N PRO A 335 12.82 -10.47 25.61
CA PRO A 335 11.98 -9.32 25.88
C PRO A 335 12.80 -8.10 26.35
N VAL A 336 12.25 -6.91 26.12
CA VAL A 336 12.66 -5.64 26.74
C VAL A 336 11.60 -5.24 27.75
N HIS A 337 12.01 -5.07 29.00
CA HIS A 337 11.15 -4.54 30.05
C HIS A 337 11.27 -3.02 30.10
N THR A 338 10.17 -2.33 29.82
CA THR A 338 10.02 -0.91 30.16
C THR A 338 9.35 -0.77 31.52
N SER A 339 9.25 0.45 32.06
CA SER A 339 8.56 0.70 33.34
C SER A 339 7.07 0.32 33.33
N LYS A 340 6.46 0.11 32.15
CA LYS A 340 5.03 -0.16 32.01
C LYS A 340 4.71 -1.44 31.24
N GLN A 341 5.59 -1.90 30.34
CA GLN A 341 5.30 -2.97 29.39
C GLN A 341 6.55 -3.77 28.98
N ALA A 342 6.40 -5.07 28.77
CA ALA A 342 7.35 -5.93 28.09
C ALA A 342 7.08 -5.97 26.57
N PHE A 343 8.12 -5.72 25.78
CA PHE A 343 8.09 -5.82 24.32
C PHE A 343 9.06 -6.88 23.83
N ARG A 344 8.75 -7.51 22.70
CA ARG A 344 9.68 -8.39 21.98
C ARG A 344 10.16 -7.68 20.72
N PRO A 345 11.27 -8.13 20.09
CA PRO A 345 11.77 -7.58 18.84
C PRO A 345 10.70 -7.39 17.77
N ILE A 346 9.78 -8.36 17.60
CA ILE A 346 8.69 -8.28 16.63
C ILE A 346 7.71 -7.13 16.92
N HIS A 347 7.41 -6.88 18.20
CA HIS A 347 6.55 -5.76 18.63
C HIS A 347 7.23 -4.41 18.34
N MET A 348 8.53 -4.32 18.58
CA MET A 348 9.30 -3.09 18.32
C MET A 348 9.39 -2.81 16.82
N ALA A 349 9.65 -3.81 16.00
CA ALA A 349 9.70 -3.68 14.54
C ALA A 349 8.32 -3.32 13.95
N ALA A 350 7.25 -3.90 14.48
CA ALA A 350 5.87 -3.56 14.10
C ALA A 350 5.49 -2.13 14.49
N ARG A 351 6.00 -1.63 15.62
CA ARG A 351 5.77 -0.26 16.10
C ARG A 351 6.63 0.78 15.37
N SER A 352 7.86 0.44 14.99
CA SER A 352 8.74 1.34 14.23
C SER A 352 8.36 1.42 12.74
N GLY A 353 7.40 0.59 12.29
CA GLY A 353 6.94 0.59 10.92
C GLY A 353 7.98 0.04 9.93
N SER A 354 8.86 -0.86 10.35
CA SER A 354 9.97 -1.39 9.54
C SER A 354 9.66 -2.80 8.97
N PRO A 355 9.07 -2.92 7.77
CA PRO A 355 8.70 -4.22 7.19
C PRO A 355 9.91 -5.10 6.87
N GLN A 356 11.06 -4.52 6.52
CA GLN A 356 12.30 -5.28 6.28
C GLN A 356 12.80 -5.96 7.56
N ILE A 357 12.75 -5.25 8.69
CA ILE A 357 13.14 -5.79 10.00
C ILE A 357 12.18 -6.90 10.41
N LEU A 358 10.87 -6.72 10.22
CA LEU A 358 9.89 -7.78 10.47
C LEU A 358 10.20 -9.03 9.64
N LYS A 359 10.46 -8.90 8.33
CA LYS A 359 10.84 -10.04 7.48
C LYS A 359 12.07 -10.78 8.03
N LEU A 360 13.09 -10.06 8.48
CA LEU A 360 14.29 -10.66 9.07
C LEU A 360 13.98 -11.45 10.36
N LEU A 361 13.19 -10.86 11.26
CA LEU A 361 12.77 -11.53 12.51
C LEU A 361 11.93 -12.78 12.23
N ILE A 362 10.99 -12.70 11.29
CA ILE A 362 10.15 -13.82 10.87
C ILE A 362 11.00 -14.94 10.28
N ASN A 363 11.96 -14.61 9.42
CA ASN A 363 12.88 -15.58 8.84
C ASN A 363 13.80 -16.24 9.89
N SER A 364 14.09 -15.54 11.00
CA SER A 364 14.81 -16.13 12.14
C SER A 364 13.96 -17.05 13.02
N GLY A 365 12.66 -17.21 12.74
CA GLY A 365 11.78 -18.11 13.46
C GLY A 365 11.11 -17.50 14.70
N CYS A 366 10.93 -16.17 14.74
CA CYS A 366 10.24 -15.52 15.85
C CYS A 366 8.76 -15.97 15.96
N HIS A 367 8.22 -15.95 17.17
CA HIS A 367 6.82 -16.24 17.45
C HIS A 367 5.92 -15.09 16.98
N LEU A 368 5.25 -15.28 15.84
CA LEU A 368 4.39 -14.28 15.19
C LEU A 368 3.29 -13.72 16.09
N ASN A 369 2.69 -14.59 16.91
CA ASN A 369 1.52 -14.30 17.73
C ASN A 369 1.88 -14.06 19.20
N SER A 370 3.16 -13.79 19.49
CA SER A 370 3.55 -13.31 20.81
C SER A 370 2.74 -12.06 21.19
N THR A 371 2.45 -11.93 22.48
CA THR A 371 1.70 -10.81 23.03
C THR A 371 2.55 -9.97 23.97
N THR A 372 2.26 -8.67 24.05
CA THR A 372 2.74 -7.78 25.10
C THR A 372 1.96 -8.02 26.41
N ASP A 373 2.33 -7.33 27.49
CA ASP A 373 1.58 -7.37 28.76
C ASP A 373 0.13 -6.86 28.62
N SER A 374 -0.14 -5.99 27.64
CA SER A 374 -1.50 -5.53 27.28
C SER A 374 -2.28 -6.54 26.43
N GLY A 375 -1.65 -7.65 26.03
CA GLY A 375 -2.23 -8.63 25.11
C GLY A 375 -2.14 -8.23 23.64
N ASP A 376 -1.43 -7.13 23.29
CA ASP A 376 -1.32 -6.70 21.90
C ASP A 376 -0.30 -7.57 21.15
N THR A 377 -0.68 -8.06 19.97
CA THR A 377 0.24 -8.75 19.04
C THR A 377 0.92 -7.75 18.11
N ALA A 378 1.98 -8.19 17.40
CA ALA A 378 2.62 -7.37 16.37
C ALA A 378 1.61 -6.87 15.30
N LEU A 379 0.63 -7.71 14.94
CA LEU A 379 -0.44 -7.37 13.99
C LEU A 379 -1.33 -6.23 14.52
N MET A 380 -1.72 -6.30 15.79
CA MET A 380 -2.50 -5.25 16.47
C MET A 380 -1.72 -3.94 16.57
N ILE A 381 -0.43 -4.01 16.86
CA ILE A 381 0.47 -2.84 16.91
C ILE A 381 0.56 -2.19 15.53
N SER A 382 0.79 -2.96 14.45
CA SER A 382 0.80 -2.41 13.09
C SER A 382 -0.53 -1.74 12.72
N ALA A 383 -1.66 -2.32 13.15
CA ALA A 383 -2.98 -1.71 12.94
C ALA A 383 -3.19 -0.42 13.75
N ARG A 384 -2.71 -0.39 14.99
CA ARG A 384 -2.79 0.78 15.88
C ARG A 384 -2.03 1.97 15.29
N TYR A 385 -0.83 1.73 14.77
CA TYR A 385 0.06 2.76 14.20
C TYR A 385 -0.06 2.95 12.69
N LYS A 386 -1.01 2.28 12.03
CA LYS A 386 -1.32 2.44 10.59
C LYS A 386 -0.20 2.02 9.65
N HIS A 387 0.60 1.03 10.05
CA HIS A 387 1.71 0.51 9.24
C HIS A 387 1.24 -0.60 8.29
N GLY A 388 0.69 -0.20 7.13
CA GLY A 388 0.16 -1.10 6.10
C GLY A 388 1.12 -2.18 5.62
N GLU A 389 2.36 -1.80 5.28
CA GLU A 389 3.37 -2.77 4.81
C GLU A 389 3.78 -3.76 5.91
N CYS A 390 3.84 -3.33 7.17
CA CYS A 390 4.12 -4.24 8.29
C CYS A 390 2.97 -5.24 8.49
N LEU A 391 1.73 -4.75 8.43
CA LEU A 391 0.54 -5.58 8.51
C LEU A 391 0.52 -6.62 7.37
N LYS A 392 0.84 -6.20 6.15
CA LYS A 392 0.96 -7.07 4.98
C LYS A 392 2.02 -8.14 5.17
N VAL A 393 3.22 -7.79 5.64
CA VAL A 393 4.29 -8.76 5.95
C VAL A 393 3.85 -9.79 6.99
N LEU A 394 3.21 -9.34 8.07
CA LEU A 394 2.71 -10.22 9.13
C LEU A 394 1.59 -11.14 8.63
N ALA A 395 0.66 -10.61 7.84
CA ALA A 395 -0.41 -11.39 7.21
C ALA A 395 0.17 -12.45 6.25
N MET A 396 1.16 -12.06 5.43
CA MET A 396 1.89 -12.96 4.53
C MET A 396 2.75 -13.99 5.27
N ALA A 397 3.09 -13.77 6.54
CA ALA A 397 3.75 -14.75 7.39
C ALA A 397 2.76 -15.71 8.09
N GLY A 398 1.46 -15.39 8.07
CA GLY A 398 0.41 -16.18 8.74
C GLY A 398 0.16 -15.76 10.19
N ALA A 399 0.36 -14.48 10.52
CA ALA A 399 -0.10 -13.93 11.79
C ALA A 399 -1.63 -14.09 11.93
N ASP A 400 -2.08 -14.35 13.16
CA ASP A 400 -3.48 -14.65 13.46
C ASP A 400 -4.31 -13.38 13.67
N PHE A 401 -5.35 -13.21 12.86
CA PHE A 401 -6.27 -12.06 12.93
C PHE A 401 -7.39 -12.23 13.97
N GLY A 402 -7.62 -13.44 14.48
CA GLY A 402 -8.68 -13.78 15.42
C GLY A 402 -8.34 -13.50 16.88
N LEU A 403 -7.11 -13.09 17.18
CA LEU A 403 -6.67 -12.79 18.54
C LEU A 403 -7.24 -11.46 19.05
N LEU A 404 -7.43 -11.38 20.37
CA LEU A 404 -7.90 -10.21 21.10
C LEU A 404 -6.88 -9.81 22.18
N ASN A 405 -6.71 -8.50 22.38
CA ASN A 405 -5.93 -8.00 23.51
C ASN A 405 -6.75 -8.02 24.81
N ASN A 406 -6.15 -7.59 25.92
CA ASN A 406 -6.82 -7.58 27.24
C ASN A 406 -8.03 -6.63 27.31
N ALA A 407 -8.15 -5.70 26.37
CA ALA A 407 -9.30 -4.81 26.22
C ALA A 407 -10.39 -5.38 25.29
N GLY A 408 -10.24 -6.62 24.80
CA GLY A 408 -11.18 -7.26 23.87
C GLY A 408 -11.11 -6.73 22.44
N GLN A 409 -10.01 -6.09 22.05
CA GLN A 409 -9.83 -5.49 20.73
C GLN A 409 -9.00 -6.40 19.81
N SER A 410 -9.47 -6.63 18.58
CA SER A 410 -8.72 -7.26 17.49
C SER A 410 -7.95 -6.23 16.65
N ALA A 411 -7.04 -6.71 15.79
CA ALA A 411 -6.35 -5.85 14.83
C ALA A 411 -7.31 -5.06 13.93
N LEU A 412 -8.41 -5.70 13.49
CA LEU A 412 -9.47 -5.05 12.71
C LEU A 412 -10.14 -3.92 13.52
N SER A 413 -10.52 -4.19 14.76
CA SER A 413 -11.18 -3.20 15.63
C SER A 413 -10.29 -2.00 15.96
N LEU A 414 -8.98 -2.21 16.10
CA LEU A 414 -8.01 -1.14 16.30
C LEU A 414 -7.84 -0.29 15.05
N GLY A 415 -7.77 -0.93 13.87
CA GLY A 415 -7.72 -0.24 12.59
C GLY A 415 -8.94 0.65 12.36
N THR A 416 -10.15 0.17 12.69
CA THR A 416 -11.38 0.96 12.56
C THR A 416 -11.46 2.08 13.60
N ALA A 417 -11.15 1.82 14.87
CA ALA A 417 -11.15 2.81 15.94
C ALA A 417 -10.21 4.00 15.64
N ASN A 418 -9.06 3.74 15.01
CA ASN A 418 -8.07 4.75 14.64
C ASN A 418 -8.32 5.40 13.27
N ARG A 419 -9.52 5.22 12.68
CA ARG A 419 -9.92 5.76 11.36
C ARG A 419 -8.99 5.31 10.22
N TRP A 420 -8.53 4.07 10.26
CA TRP A 420 -7.63 3.47 9.27
C TRP A 420 -8.25 2.24 8.58
N SER A 421 -9.58 2.21 8.43
CA SER A 421 -10.30 1.09 7.80
C SER A 421 -9.87 0.83 6.35
N LEU A 422 -9.73 1.88 5.53
CA LEU A 422 -9.37 1.74 4.11
C LEU A 422 -7.94 1.20 3.92
N GLY A 423 -6.96 1.74 4.68
CA GLY A 423 -5.58 1.28 4.59
C GLY A 423 -5.38 -0.13 5.16
N PHE A 424 -6.10 -0.47 6.23
CA PHE A 424 -6.15 -1.84 6.74
C PHE A 424 -6.71 -2.80 5.69
N GLN A 425 -7.84 -2.45 5.08
CA GLN A 425 -8.47 -3.25 4.03
C GLN A 425 -7.54 -3.47 2.84
N GLN A 426 -6.90 -2.41 2.34
CA GLN A 426 -5.94 -2.51 1.24
C GLN A 426 -4.77 -3.44 1.58
N ALA A 427 -4.16 -3.29 2.76
CA ALA A 427 -3.03 -4.13 3.18
C ALA A 427 -3.42 -5.62 3.29
N VAL A 428 -4.61 -5.93 3.82
CA VAL A 428 -5.13 -7.30 3.90
C VAL A 428 -5.39 -7.87 2.50
N HIS A 429 -6.03 -7.10 1.63
CA HIS A 429 -6.33 -7.55 0.26
C HIS A 429 -5.06 -7.83 -0.55
N GLU A 430 -4.07 -6.95 -0.46
CA GLU A 430 -2.78 -7.15 -1.11
C GLU A 430 -2.06 -8.39 -0.56
N ALA A 431 -2.13 -8.65 0.75
CA ALA A 431 -1.58 -9.86 1.34
C ALA A 431 -2.26 -11.13 0.81
N ILE A 432 -3.58 -11.11 0.60
CA ILE A 432 -4.34 -12.23 0.00
C ILE A 432 -3.91 -12.45 -1.44
N ARG A 433 -3.87 -11.39 -2.27
CA ARG A 433 -3.49 -11.50 -3.69
C ARG A 433 -2.05 -11.98 -3.89
N ALA A 434 -1.13 -11.54 -3.04
CA ALA A 434 0.30 -11.86 -3.16
C ALA A 434 0.62 -13.36 -2.95
N ARG A 435 -0.30 -14.15 -2.37
CA ARG A 435 -0.01 -15.52 -1.92
C ARG A 435 -0.34 -16.65 -2.90
N ASN A 436 -0.88 -16.38 -4.11
CA ASN A 436 -1.19 -17.39 -5.14
C ASN A 436 -1.82 -18.73 -4.63
N GLY A 437 -2.52 -18.71 -3.50
CA GLY A 437 -3.16 -19.89 -2.90
C GLY A 437 -2.32 -20.76 -1.95
N GLU A 438 -1.07 -20.41 -1.61
CA GLU A 438 -0.20 -21.32 -0.81
C GLU A 438 -0.52 -21.39 0.69
N LYS A 439 -1.17 -20.37 1.29
CA LYS A 439 -1.64 -20.41 2.69
C LYS A 439 -2.66 -19.30 2.98
N VAL A 440 -3.81 -19.62 3.58
CA VAL A 440 -4.88 -18.65 3.88
C VAL A 440 -4.47 -17.71 5.03
N ILE A 441 -5.09 -16.52 5.12
CA ILE A 441 -5.02 -15.70 6.33
C ILE A 441 -5.60 -16.52 7.48
N VAL A 442 -4.81 -16.69 8.55
CA VAL A 442 -5.21 -17.50 9.70
C VAL A 442 -6.07 -16.66 10.63
N SER A 443 -7.15 -17.26 11.11
CA SER A 443 -7.96 -16.72 12.20
C SER A 443 -8.33 -17.85 13.15
N SER A 444 -7.88 -17.77 14.41
CA SER A 444 -8.29 -18.71 15.47
C SER A 444 -9.76 -18.56 15.85
N SER A 445 -10.34 -17.37 15.63
CA SER A 445 -11.72 -17.06 15.96
C SER A 445 -12.44 -16.41 14.79
N LEU A 446 -13.27 -17.18 14.10
CA LEU A 446 -14.07 -16.71 12.97
C LEU A 446 -15.14 -15.69 13.38
N SER A 447 -15.53 -15.64 14.66
CA SER A 447 -16.42 -14.60 15.17
C SER A 447 -15.72 -13.24 15.30
N VAL A 448 -14.40 -13.23 15.55
CA VAL A 448 -13.58 -12.01 15.62
C VAL A 448 -13.16 -11.55 14.23
N PHE A 449 -12.64 -12.46 13.41
CA PHE A 449 -12.22 -12.16 12.06
C PHE A 449 -12.47 -13.34 11.14
N ASN A 450 -13.39 -13.19 10.19
CA ASN A 450 -13.58 -14.14 9.10
C ASN A 450 -13.04 -13.51 7.80
N PRO A 451 -11.94 -14.05 7.22
CA PRO A 451 -11.35 -13.50 6.00
C PRO A 451 -12.34 -13.45 4.83
N LEU A 452 -13.23 -14.45 4.72
CA LEU A 452 -14.23 -14.50 3.66
C LEU A 452 -15.27 -13.41 3.82
N PHE A 453 -15.73 -13.15 5.04
CA PHE A 453 -16.71 -12.10 5.29
C PHE A 453 -16.08 -10.73 5.06
N PHE A 454 -14.85 -10.54 5.53
CA PHE A 454 -14.10 -9.30 5.35
C PHE A 454 -13.97 -8.92 3.86
N VAL A 455 -13.56 -9.88 3.02
CA VAL A 455 -13.44 -9.63 1.57
C VAL A 455 -14.81 -9.55 0.89
N ALA A 456 -15.81 -10.33 1.29
CA ALA A 456 -17.16 -10.29 0.70
C ALA A 456 -17.86 -8.93 0.90
N GLN A 457 -17.56 -8.22 1.98
CA GLN A 457 -18.05 -6.85 2.23
C GLN A 457 -17.38 -5.79 1.34
N SER A 458 -16.29 -6.15 0.67
CA SER A 458 -15.53 -5.30 -0.24
C SER A 458 -15.88 -5.57 -1.71
N SER A 459 -15.40 -4.73 -2.62
CA SER A 459 -15.54 -4.92 -4.08
C SER A 459 -14.40 -5.73 -4.71
N ASP A 460 -13.58 -6.41 -3.91
CA ASP A 460 -12.35 -7.07 -4.38
C ASP A 460 -12.60 -8.53 -4.80
N ALA A 461 -13.13 -8.69 -6.01
CA ALA A 461 -13.45 -10.00 -6.58
C ALA A 461 -12.22 -10.91 -6.74
N GLU A 462 -11.03 -10.34 -7.02
CA GLU A 462 -9.80 -11.12 -7.18
C GLU A 462 -9.34 -11.73 -5.86
N ALA A 463 -9.28 -10.94 -4.78
CA ALA A 463 -8.94 -11.44 -3.45
C ALA A 463 -9.94 -12.52 -3.01
N LEU A 464 -11.22 -12.35 -3.35
CA LEU A 464 -12.27 -13.33 -3.04
C LEU A 464 -12.07 -14.64 -3.81
N GLN A 465 -11.74 -14.57 -5.10
CA GLN A 465 -11.44 -15.77 -5.90
C GLN A 465 -10.22 -16.52 -5.37
N VAL A 466 -9.17 -15.82 -4.92
CA VAL A 466 -7.99 -16.43 -4.31
C VAL A 466 -8.35 -17.18 -3.03
N LEU A 467 -9.17 -16.56 -2.16
CA LEU A 467 -9.65 -17.23 -0.94
C LEU A 467 -10.48 -18.47 -1.25
N ILE A 468 -11.39 -18.40 -2.22
CA ILE A 468 -12.25 -19.53 -2.60
C ILE A 468 -11.43 -20.69 -3.17
N LYS A 469 -10.44 -20.40 -4.02
CA LYS A 469 -9.55 -21.42 -4.62
C LYS A 469 -8.71 -22.18 -3.60
N SER A 470 -8.45 -21.59 -2.44
CA SER A 470 -7.68 -22.25 -1.37
C SER A 470 -8.38 -23.48 -0.78
N GLY A 471 -9.72 -23.59 -0.90
CA GLY A 471 -10.50 -24.75 -0.48
C GLY A 471 -10.64 -24.98 1.03
N GLU A 472 -9.92 -24.23 1.87
CA GLU A 472 -9.94 -24.38 3.34
C GLU A 472 -11.16 -23.74 4.01
N ILE A 473 -11.89 -22.86 3.30
CA ILE A 473 -12.95 -22.03 3.88
C ILE A 473 -14.34 -22.54 3.47
N SER A 474 -15.23 -22.74 4.45
CA SER A 474 -16.65 -23.01 4.20
C SER A 474 -17.37 -21.75 3.70
N LEU A 475 -17.86 -21.79 2.46
CA LEU A 475 -18.64 -20.70 1.84
C LEU A 475 -19.97 -20.42 2.57
N ASN A 476 -20.51 -21.47 3.20
CA ASN A 476 -21.83 -21.50 3.83
C ASN A 476 -21.77 -21.32 5.35
N TYR A 477 -20.60 -20.98 5.90
CA TYR A 477 -20.49 -20.61 7.30
C TYR A 477 -21.40 -19.42 7.60
N GLN A 478 -22.18 -19.50 8.69
CA GLN A 478 -23.02 -18.43 9.20
C GLN A 478 -22.44 -17.91 10.52
N ASP A 479 -22.36 -16.59 10.69
CA ASP A 479 -21.87 -16.04 11.96
C ASP A 479 -22.78 -16.38 13.13
N GLU A 480 -22.17 -16.53 14.30
CA GLU A 480 -22.89 -16.87 15.53
C GLU A 480 -23.78 -15.73 16.03
N VAL A 481 -23.51 -14.47 15.65
CA VAL A 481 -24.26 -13.31 16.15
C VAL A 481 -25.62 -13.24 15.45
N ASN A 482 -25.62 -13.15 14.12
CA ASN A 482 -26.83 -12.85 13.34
C ASN A 482 -27.21 -13.94 12.32
N GLY A 483 -26.33 -14.89 12.02
CA GLY A 483 -26.57 -15.94 11.02
C GLY A 483 -26.34 -15.51 9.56
N TYR A 484 -25.64 -14.41 9.31
CA TYR A 484 -25.17 -14.00 7.99
C TYR A 484 -24.13 -14.99 7.45
N SER A 485 -24.30 -15.38 6.19
CA SER A 485 -23.25 -16.02 5.38
C SER A 485 -22.49 -14.99 4.54
N ALA A 486 -21.37 -15.39 3.92
CA ALA A 486 -20.58 -14.50 3.08
C ALA A 486 -21.38 -13.89 1.93
N VAL A 487 -22.27 -14.67 1.31
CA VAL A 487 -23.15 -14.20 0.22
C VAL A 487 -24.20 -13.21 0.72
N MET A 488 -24.71 -13.38 1.95
CA MET A 488 -25.59 -12.40 2.57
C MET A 488 -24.84 -11.10 2.91
N CYS A 489 -23.58 -11.18 3.38
CA CYS A 489 -22.75 -9.99 3.61
C CYS A 489 -22.50 -9.20 2.32
N ALA A 490 -22.23 -9.88 1.20
CA ALA A 490 -22.07 -9.24 -0.10
C ALA A 490 -23.37 -8.54 -0.56
N ALA A 491 -24.53 -9.19 -0.37
CA ALA A 491 -25.83 -8.61 -0.65
C ALA A 491 -26.13 -7.37 0.22
N LEU A 492 -25.90 -7.46 1.53
CA LEU A 492 -26.13 -6.38 2.50
C LEU A 492 -25.36 -5.11 2.14
N HIS A 493 -24.09 -5.26 1.72
CA HIS A 493 -23.21 -4.15 1.37
C HIS A 493 -23.30 -3.73 -0.10
N GLY A 494 -24.18 -4.34 -0.90
CA GLY A 494 -24.38 -3.98 -2.31
C GLY A 494 -23.22 -4.37 -3.24
N ARG A 495 -22.39 -5.35 -2.86
CA ARG A 495 -21.20 -5.80 -3.59
C ARG A 495 -21.55 -6.87 -4.63
N VAL A 496 -22.02 -6.41 -5.79
CA VAL A 496 -22.52 -7.28 -6.87
C VAL A 496 -21.46 -8.27 -7.38
N GLU A 497 -20.22 -7.83 -7.62
CA GLU A 497 -19.17 -8.72 -8.14
C GLU A 497 -18.73 -9.76 -7.10
N SER A 498 -18.63 -9.38 -5.83
CA SER A 498 -18.36 -10.34 -4.74
C SER A 498 -19.47 -11.37 -4.61
N PHE A 499 -20.73 -10.94 -4.75
CA PHE A 499 -21.88 -11.83 -4.79
C PHE A 499 -21.84 -12.77 -6.00
N ARG A 500 -21.53 -12.26 -7.20
CA ARG A 500 -21.33 -13.08 -8.41
C ARG A 500 -20.29 -14.17 -8.16
N VAL A 501 -19.10 -13.81 -7.69
CA VAL A 501 -18.03 -14.77 -7.43
C VAL A 501 -18.47 -15.85 -6.43
N LEU A 502 -19.16 -15.48 -5.35
CA LEU A 502 -19.65 -16.43 -4.34
C LEU A 502 -20.72 -17.39 -4.90
N VAL A 503 -21.68 -16.87 -5.64
CA VAL A 503 -22.75 -17.69 -6.25
C VAL A 503 -22.16 -18.69 -7.24
N TYR A 504 -21.24 -18.23 -8.10
CA TYR A 504 -20.55 -19.09 -9.07
C TYR A 504 -19.61 -20.11 -8.43
N ALA A 505 -19.12 -19.84 -7.22
CA ALA A 505 -18.36 -20.78 -6.41
C ALA A 505 -19.25 -21.83 -5.70
N GLY A 506 -20.58 -21.71 -5.75
CA GLY A 506 -21.52 -22.63 -5.14
C GLY A 506 -21.98 -22.25 -3.72
N ALA A 507 -21.88 -20.98 -3.33
CA ALA A 507 -22.46 -20.50 -2.08
C ALA A 507 -23.99 -20.65 -2.08
N ASP A 508 -24.56 -21.12 -0.97
CA ASP A 508 -25.99 -21.35 -0.84
C ASP A 508 -26.74 -20.04 -0.53
N VAL A 509 -27.44 -19.52 -1.54
CA VAL A 509 -28.27 -18.31 -1.44
C VAL A 509 -29.57 -18.53 -0.67
N LYS A 510 -29.96 -19.78 -0.40
CA LYS A 510 -31.21 -20.14 0.28
C LYS A 510 -31.11 -20.18 1.79
N LEU A 511 -29.88 -20.12 2.33
CA LEU A 511 -29.68 -20.03 3.77
C LEU A 511 -30.47 -18.85 4.34
N GLN A 512 -30.96 -19.02 5.56
CA GLN A 512 -31.69 -17.99 6.29
C GLN A 512 -30.86 -17.55 7.49
N ASN A 513 -30.76 -16.23 7.69
CA ASN A 513 -30.20 -15.68 8.92
C ASN A 513 -31.18 -15.86 10.08
N LYS A 514 -30.81 -15.41 11.30
CA LYS A 514 -31.69 -15.52 12.47
C LYS A 514 -32.99 -14.71 12.38
N ALA A 515 -33.05 -13.73 11.46
CA ALA A 515 -34.25 -12.96 11.16
C ALA A 515 -35.13 -13.62 10.07
N GLY A 516 -34.72 -14.77 9.54
CA GLY A 516 -35.42 -15.47 8.45
C GLY A 516 -35.13 -14.91 7.05
N GLU A 517 -34.18 -13.99 6.93
CA GLU A 517 -33.82 -13.34 5.67
C GLU A 517 -32.81 -14.18 4.88
N THR A 518 -33.00 -14.23 3.56
CA THR A 518 -32.08 -14.88 2.62
C THR A 518 -31.17 -13.83 1.97
N ALA A 519 -30.11 -14.27 1.29
CA ALA A 519 -29.25 -13.34 0.55
C ALA A 519 -30.04 -12.55 -0.52
N ILE A 520 -31.09 -13.17 -1.08
CA ILE A 520 -31.97 -12.55 -2.07
C ILE A 520 -32.83 -11.48 -1.42
N SER A 521 -33.51 -11.76 -0.31
CA SER A 521 -34.36 -10.76 0.36
C SER A 521 -33.55 -9.54 0.85
N ILE A 522 -32.30 -9.77 1.28
CA ILE A 522 -31.38 -8.68 1.65
C ILE A 522 -31.00 -7.85 0.42
N SER A 523 -30.75 -8.48 -0.73
CA SER A 523 -30.41 -7.78 -1.97
C SER A 523 -31.54 -6.89 -2.52
N GLU A 524 -32.80 -7.24 -2.23
CA GLU A 524 -33.97 -6.45 -2.66
C GLU A 524 -34.08 -5.10 -1.96
N LEU A 525 -33.51 -4.96 -0.77
CA LEU A 525 -33.45 -3.71 -0.01
C LEU A 525 -32.33 -2.77 -0.47
N ASN A 526 -31.48 -3.22 -1.39
CA ASN A 526 -30.32 -2.45 -1.87
C ASN A 526 -30.66 -1.63 -3.13
N SER A 527 -29.96 -0.51 -3.34
CA SER A 527 -30.10 0.28 -4.58
C SER A 527 -29.67 -0.50 -5.83
N ASN A 528 -28.80 -1.50 -5.68
CA ASN A 528 -28.25 -2.30 -6.78
C ASN A 528 -29.06 -3.57 -7.08
N ARG A 529 -30.32 -3.63 -6.64
CA ARG A 529 -31.22 -4.79 -6.82
C ARG A 529 -31.18 -5.38 -8.24
N ASP A 530 -31.30 -4.54 -9.27
CA ASP A 530 -31.35 -4.98 -10.66
C ASP A 530 -30.09 -5.74 -11.10
N SER A 531 -28.94 -5.42 -10.51
CA SER A 531 -27.66 -6.07 -10.80
C SER A 531 -27.55 -7.43 -10.11
N PHE A 532 -28.03 -7.56 -8.86
CA PHE A 532 -28.12 -8.85 -8.17
C PHE A 532 -29.10 -9.80 -8.88
N GLU A 533 -30.27 -9.30 -9.28
CA GLU A 533 -31.24 -10.08 -10.06
C GLU A 533 -30.64 -10.56 -11.39
N LYS A 534 -29.86 -9.71 -12.07
CA LYS A 534 -29.15 -10.08 -13.30
C LYS A 534 -28.15 -11.21 -13.07
N VAL A 535 -27.31 -11.12 -12.04
CA VAL A 535 -26.34 -12.17 -11.70
C VAL A 535 -27.03 -13.51 -11.44
N MET A 536 -28.11 -13.50 -10.67
CA MET A 536 -28.86 -14.71 -10.35
C MET A 536 -29.57 -15.31 -11.57
N LEU A 537 -30.07 -14.46 -12.49
CA LEU A 537 -30.64 -14.90 -13.75
C LEU A 537 -29.57 -15.55 -14.64
N GLU A 538 -28.42 -14.91 -14.82
CA GLU A 538 -27.28 -15.47 -15.58
C GLU A 538 -26.86 -16.84 -15.01
N PHE A 539 -26.69 -16.92 -13.69
CA PHE A 539 -26.35 -18.17 -13.02
C PHE A 539 -27.40 -19.27 -13.25
N ALA A 540 -28.69 -18.95 -13.15
CA ALA A 540 -29.78 -19.90 -13.40
C ALA A 540 -29.83 -20.37 -14.86
N LEU A 541 -29.48 -19.50 -15.81
CA LEU A 541 -29.43 -19.83 -17.23
C LEU A 541 -28.25 -20.74 -17.59
N GLU A 542 -27.12 -20.64 -16.89
CA GLU A 542 -25.92 -21.42 -17.17
C GLU A 542 -25.92 -22.79 -16.47
N GLN A 543 -26.38 -22.89 -15.22
CA GLN A 543 -26.27 -24.11 -14.42
C GLN A 543 -27.37 -25.16 -14.65
N GLY A 544 -28.41 -24.85 -15.44
CA GLY A 544 -29.41 -25.81 -15.92
C GLY A 544 -30.07 -26.64 -14.81
N ASN A 545 -31.17 -26.14 -14.24
CA ASN A 545 -32.10 -26.80 -13.31
C ASN A 545 -31.65 -28.17 -12.71
N ARG A 546 -30.69 -28.15 -11.77
CA ARG A 546 -30.36 -29.35 -10.98
C ARG A 546 -31.21 -29.53 -9.72
N ASN A 547 -32.04 -28.57 -9.35
CA ASN A 547 -32.90 -28.67 -8.17
C ASN A 547 -34.26 -28.01 -8.42
N SER A 548 -35.11 -28.70 -9.19
CA SER A 548 -36.55 -28.51 -9.10
C SER A 548 -36.95 -28.68 -7.63
N SER A 549 -37.67 -27.69 -7.10
CA SER A 549 -38.42 -27.69 -5.83
C SER A 549 -37.86 -26.79 -4.72
N SER A 550 -38.60 -25.70 -4.51
CA SER A 550 -38.81 -25.02 -3.22
C SER A 550 -37.78 -23.99 -2.73
N GLY A 551 -38.24 -22.72 -2.71
CA GLY A 551 -37.80 -21.66 -1.81
C GLY A 551 -36.76 -20.67 -2.35
N GLY A 552 -37.21 -19.56 -2.96
CA GLY A 552 -36.44 -18.31 -2.95
C GLY A 552 -36.29 -17.56 -4.27
N PHE A 553 -35.65 -18.14 -5.30
CA PHE A 553 -35.26 -17.39 -6.49
C PHE A 553 -36.25 -17.57 -7.67
N TYR A 554 -37.02 -16.53 -7.94
CA TYR A 554 -38.02 -16.47 -9.01
C TYR A 554 -37.40 -16.05 -10.36
N ALA A 555 -36.53 -16.89 -10.94
CA ALA A 555 -35.79 -16.57 -12.18
C ALA A 555 -36.69 -16.06 -13.33
N LEU A 556 -37.82 -16.71 -13.55
CA LEU A 556 -38.79 -16.31 -14.59
C LEU A 556 -39.46 -14.96 -14.29
N HIS A 557 -39.67 -14.64 -13.01
CA HIS A 557 -40.21 -13.34 -12.60
C HIS A 557 -39.18 -12.23 -12.80
N CYS A 558 -37.90 -12.49 -12.54
CA CYS A 558 -36.82 -11.56 -12.85
C CYS A 558 -36.72 -11.29 -14.37
N ALA A 559 -36.77 -12.34 -15.20
CA ALA A 559 -36.81 -12.17 -16.66
C ALA A 559 -38.01 -11.33 -17.11
N ALA A 560 -39.21 -11.61 -16.56
CA ALA A 560 -40.43 -10.88 -16.88
C ALA A 560 -40.41 -9.41 -16.42
N ARG A 561 -39.85 -9.13 -15.23
CA ARG A 561 -39.68 -7.77 -14.68
C ARG A 561 -38.71 -6.93 -15.50
N ARG A 562 -37.73 -7.56 -16.14
CA ARG A 562 -36.72 -6.92 -17.01
C ARG A 562 -37.15 -6.84 -18.47
N GLY A 563 -38.17 -7.60 -18.87
CA GLY A 563 -38.59 -7.72 -20.26
C GLY A 563 -37.64 -8.53 -21.13
N ASP A 564 -36.80 -9.39 -20.53
CA ASP A 564 -35.82 -10.21 -21.24
C ASP A 564 -36.50 -11.46 -21.84
N THR A 565 -37.04 -11.31 -23.04
CA THR A 565 -37.79 -12.36 -23.74
C THR A 565 -36.93 -13.59 -24.04
N THR A 566 -35.63 -13.40 -24.28
CA THR A 566 -34.71 -14.51 -24.59
C THR A 566 -34.45 -15.38 -23.37
N ALA A 567 -34.22 -14.76 -22.20
CA ALA A 567 -34.09 -15.46 -20.94
C ALA A 567 -35.40 -16.17 -20.55
N ALA A 568 -36.54 -15.51 -20.73
CA ALA A 568 -37.84 -16.11 -20.43
C ALA A 568 -38.16 -17.31 -21.33
N GLU A 569 -37.84 -17.25 -22.62
CA GLU A 569 -38.02 -18.37 -23.56
C GLU A 569 -37.16 -19.57 -23.14
N LEU A 570 -35.88 -19.32 -22.83
CA LEU A 570 -34.95 -20.37 -22.40
C LEU A 570 -35.34 -21.00 -21.05
N LEU A 571 -35.81 -20.20 -20.08
CA LEU A 571 -36.32 -20.70 -18.80
C LEU A 571 -37.60 -21.52 -18.98
N THR A 572 -38.52 -21.07 -19.83
CA THR A 572 -39.79 -21.77 -20.05
C THR A 572 -39.58 -23.09 -20.80
N CYS A 573 -38.67 -23.12 -21.79
CA CYS A 573 -38.22 -24.35 -22.44
C CYS A 573 -37.54 -25.34 -21.48
N ARG A 574 -36.98 -24.86 -20.35
CA ARG A 574 -36.39 -25.69 -19.29
C ARG A 574 -37.41 -26.17 -18.23
N GLY A 575 -38.70 -25.95 -18.47
CA GLY A 575 -39.78 -26.46 -17.63
C GLY A 575 -40.10 -25.61 -16.40
N TYR A 576 -39.71 -24.33 -16.37
CA TYR A 576 -40.17 -23.40 -15.33
C TYR A 576 -41.66 -23.13 -15.49
N ASP A 577 -42.43 -23.26 -14.41
CA ASP A 577 -43.87 -22.99 -14.42
C ASP A 577 -44.15 -21.48 -14.51
N VAL A 578 -44.90 -21.10 -15.54
CA VAL A 578 -45.28 -19.72 -15.87
C VAL A 578 -46.36 -19.14 -14.96
N ASN A 579 -46.99 -19.96 -14.12
CA ASN A 579 -48.13 -19.57 -13.27
C ASN A 579 -47.81 -19.51 -11.77
N VAL A 580 -46.60 -19.89 -11.36
CA VAL A 580 -46.17 -19.77 -9.95
C VAL A 580 -46.16 -18.28 -9.57
N PRO A 581 -46.81 -17.87 -8.47
CA PRO A 581 -46.71 -16.51 -7.96
C PRO A 581 -45.43 -16.30 -7.14
N ASP A 582 -44.89 -15.07 -7.14
CA ASP A 582 -43.82 -14.64 -6.25
C ASP A 582 -44.31 -14.40 -4.81
N GLY A 583 -43.40 -13.97 -3.92
CA GLY A 583 -43.71 -13.68 -2.51
C GLY A 583 -44.75 -12.57 -2.31
N ASP A 584 -44.94 -11.70 -3.30
CA ASP A 584 -45.96 -10.63 -3.32
C ASP A 584 -47.27 -11.07 -4.00
N GLY A 585 -47.34 -12.34 -4.45
CA GLY A 585 -48.49 -12.91 -5.14
C GLY A 585 -48.58 -12.55 -6.63
N TYR A 586 -47.51 -12.02 -7.24
CA TYR A 586 -47.48 -11.70 -8.67
C TYR A 586 -46.98 -12.86 -9.51
N THR A 587 -47.67 -13.18 -10.61
CA THR A 587 -47.14 -14.12 -11.62
C THR A 587 -46.18 -13.41 -12.59
N PRO A 588 -45.32 -14.15 -13.34
CA PRO A 588 -44.47 -13.56 -14.36
C PRO A 588 -45.26 -12.70 -15.37
N LEU A 589 -46.46 -13.14 -15.76
CA LEU A 589 -47.33 -12.39 -16.67
C LEU A 589 -47.77 -11.04 -16.07
N MET A 590 -48.10 -11.00 -14.77
CA MET A 590 -48.47 -9.75 -14.11
C MET A 590 -47.31 -8.76 -14.04
N LEU A 591 -46.08 -9.25 -13.80
CA LEU A 591 -44.88 -8.40 -13.80
C LEU A 591 -44.57 -7.87 -15.20
N ALA A 592 -44.69 -8.71 -16.23
CA ALA A 592 -44.56 -8.28 -17.62
C ALA A 592 -45.61 -7.22 -18.00
N ALA A 593 -46.86 -7.42 -17.56
CA ALA A 593 -47.96 -6.49 -17.81
C ALA A 593 -47.73 -5.13 -17.12
N LYS A 594 -47.28 -5.15 -15.86
CA LYS A 594 -46.91 -3.97 -15.07
C LYS A 594 -45.69 -3.24 -15.64
N GLY A 595 -44.71 -3.97 -16.19
CA GLY A 595 -43.53 -3.41 -16.86
C GLY A 595 -43.86 -2.77 -18.21
N GLY A 596 -44.92 -3.23 -18.88
CA GLY A 596 -45.31 -2.77 -20.21
C GLY A 596 -44.65 -3.56 -21.35
N PHE A 597 -44.17 -4.77 -21.08
CA PHE A 597 -43.42 -5.58 -22.05
C PHE A 597 -44.35 -6.45 -22.90
N LYS A 598 -44.82 -5.90 -24.02
CA LYS A 598 -45.76 -6.56 -24.94
C LYS A 598 -45.27 -7.95 -25.40
N SER A 599 -44.07 -8.03 -25.97
CA SER A 599 -43.51 -9.29 -26.49
C SER A 599 -43.31 -10.35 -25.40
N MET A 600 -43.00 -9.92 -24.18
CA MET A 600 -42.91 -10.82 -23.01
C MET A 600 -44.27 -11.38 -22.62
N CYS A 601 -45.33 -10.55 -22.61
CA CYS A 601 -46.69 -11.03 -22.36
C CYS A 601 -47.13 -12.03 -23.42
N GLU A 602 -46.85 -11.77 -24.71
CA GLU A 602 -47.17 -12.69 -25.81
C GLU A 602 -46.44 -14.04 -25.65
N LEU A 603 -45.15 -14.01 -25.30
CA LEU A 603 -44.35 -15.21 -25.03
C LEU A 603 -44.89 -16.01 -23.84
N LEU A 604 -45.15 -15.36 -22.69
CA LEU A 604 -45.68 -16.06 -21.52
C LEU A 604 -47.07 -16.66 -21.79
N ILE A 605 -47.92 -15.96 -22.55
CA ILE A 605 -49.24 -16.44 -22.96
C ILE A 605 -49.12 -17.66 -23.89
N SER A 606 -48.21 -17.64 -24.87
CA SER A 606 -48.01 -18.77 -25.78
C SER A 606 -47.54 -20.03 -25.05
N HIS A 607 -46.84 -19.86 -23.93
CA HIS A 607 -46.43 -20.93 -23.03
C HIS A 607 -47.46 -21.28 -21.93
N GLY A 608 -48.69 -20.76 -22.00
CA GLY A 608 -49.80 -21.18 -21.14
C GLY A 608 -50.00 -20.38 -19.85
N ALA A 609 -49.54 -19.13 -19.80
CA ALA A 609 -49.82 -18.26 -18.65
C ALA A 609 -51.32 -18.02 -18.45
N ASP A 610 -51.76 -18.04 -17.19
CA ASP A 610 -53.13 -17.78 -16.78
C ASP A 610 -53.37 -16.27 -16.62
N CYS A 611 -54.15 -15.71 -17.56
CA CYS A 611 -54.51 -14.30 -17.57
C CYS A 611 -55.60 -13.95 -16.54
N GLU A 612 -56.32 -14.94 -16.01
CA GLU A 612 -57.38 -14.76 -15.00
C GLU A 612 -56.82 -14.81 -13.56
N PHE A 613 -55.54 -15.14 -13.38
CA PHE A 613 -54.93 -15.20 -12.05
C PHE A 613 -55.06 -13.84 -11.34
N ARG A 614 -55.30 -13.90 -10.02
CA ARG A 614 -55.47 -12.71 -9.18
C ARG A 614 -54.51 -12.78 -8.00
N ASN A 615 -53.74 -11.72 -7.78
CA ASN A 615 -52.84 -11.63 -6.64
C ASN A 615 -53.63 -11.43 -5.33
N ALA A 616 -52.93 -11.37 -4.18
CA ALA A 616 -53.55 -11.15 -2.87
C ALA A 616 -54.34 -9.83 -2.75
N ARG A 617 -54.10 -8.86 -3.64
CA ARG A 617 -54.85 -7.59 -3.75
C ARG A 617 -56.07 -7.68 -4.67
N GLY A 618 -56.33 -8.84 -5.28
CA GLY A 618 -57.40 -9.05 -6.26
C GLY A 618 -57.11 -8.46 -7.64
N GLU A 619 -55.87 -8.07 -7.92
CA GLU A 619 -55.42 -7.49 -9.19
C GLU A 619 -55.09 -8.62 -10.19
N SER A 620 -55.53 -8.49 -11.44
CA SER A 620 -55.17 -9.37 -12.55
C SER A 620 -54.14 -8.71 -13.47
N ALA A 621 -53.54 -9.48 -14.39
CA ALA A 621 -52.61 -8.93 -15.39
C ALA A 621 -53.25 -7.79 -16.21
N VAL A 622 -54.56 -7.83 -16.45
CA VAL A 622 -55.32 -6.77 -17.15
C VAL A 622 -55.39 -5.48 -16.33
N SER A 623 -55.61 -5.57 -15.01
CA SER A 623 -55.68 -4.37 -14.15
C SER A 623 -54.32 -3.71 -13.98
N LEU A 624 -53.24 -4.50 -14.03
CA LEU A 624 -51.86 -4.04 -13.84
C LEU A 624 -51.19 -3.52 -15.13
N ALA A 625 -51.81 -3.72 -16.29
CA ALA A 625 -51.23 -3.36 -17.58
C ALA A 625 -50.86 -1.87 -17.66
N LYS A 626 -49.58 -1.58 -17.90
CA LYS A 626 -49.02 -0.22 -17.94
C LYS A 626 -49.57 0.65 -19.07
N ASN A 627 -49.84 0.06 -20.23
CA ASN A 627 -50.31 0.75 -21.42
C ASN A 627 -51.46 0.00 -22.10
N LYS A 628 -52.15 0.68 -23.03
CA LYS A 628 -53.30 0.11 -23.74
C LYS A 628 -52.91 -1.09 -24.61
N GLU A 629 -51.70 -1.11 -25.16
CA GLU A 629 -51.21 -2.18 -26.04
C GLU A 629 -51.03 -3.50 -25.28
N VAL A 630 -50.40 -3.47 -24.12
CA VAL A 630 -50.22 -4.64 -23.25
C VAL A 630 -51.56 -5.09 -22.66
N ARG A 631 -52.41 -4.14 -22.27
CA ARG A 631 -53.78 -4.45 -21.84
C ARG A 631 -54.54 -5.16 -22.94
N ASN A 632 -54.36 -4.73 -24.18
CA ASN A 632 -54.99 -5.33 -25.35
C ASN A 632 -54.52 -6.77 -25.56
N VAL A 633 -53.21 -7.07 -25.46
CA VAL A 633 -52.69 -8.44 -25.59
C VAL A 633 -53.34 -9.40 -24.58
N VAL A 634 -53.42 -9.01 -23.31
CA VAL A 634 -54.04 -9.86 -22.28
C VAL A 634 -55.56 -9.97 -22.50
N LEU A 635 -56.23 -8.88 -22.89
CA LEU A 635 -57.67 -8.90 -23.22
C LEU A 635 -57.98 -9.72 -24.48
N ASP A 636 -57.07 -9.74 -25.46
CA ASP A 636 -57.20 -10.52 -26.69
C ASP A 636 -57.18 -12.01 -26.36
N GLU A 637 -56.26 -12.45 -25.49
CA GLU A 637 -56.21 -13.84 -25.03
C GLU A 637 -57.42 -14.22 -24.16
N LEU A 638 -57.84 -13.34 -23.24
CA LEU A 638 -59.04 -13.57 -22.44
C LEU A 638 -60.30 -13.68 -23.30
N ALA A 639 -60.45 -12.78 -24.28
CA ALA A 639 -61.54 -12.81 -25.23
C ALA A 639 -61.49 -14.06 -26.11
N ARG A 640 -60.31 -14.48 -26.55
CA ARG A 640 -60.12 -15.75 -27.27
C ARG A 640 -60.56 -16.93 -26.40
N LYS A 641 -60.03 -17.08 -25.18
CA LYS A 641 -60.38 -18.17 -24.25
C LYS A 641 -61.89 -18.21 -23.96
N LEU A 642 -62.51 -17.04 -23.74
CA LEU A 642 -63.95 -16.92 -23.50
C LEU A 642 -64.77 -17.50 -24.65
N VAL A 643 -64.46 -17.08 -25.88
CA VAL A 643 -65.25 -17.42 -27.05
C VAL A 643 -65.00 -18.87 -27.50
N VAL A 644 -63.82 -19.42 -27.23
CA VAL A 644 -63.46 -20.82 -27.51
C VAL A 644 -64.05 -21.80 -26.48
N ARG A 645 -63.92 -21.49 -25.17
CA ARG A 645 -64.53 -22.28 -24.09
C ARG A 645 -66.04 -22.31 -24.23
N GLY A 646 -66.61 -21.17 -24.63
CA GLY A 646 -68.04 -20.96 -24.77
C GLY A 646 -68.72 -20.70 -23.43
N CYS A 647 -69.79 -19.92 -23.47
CA CYS A 647 -70.67 -19.68 -22.32
C CYS A 647 -72.13 -19.66 -22.78
N ARG A 648 -73.04 -19.71 -21.81
CA ARG A 648 -74.47 -19.54 -22.06
C ARG A 648 -74.79 -18.06 -22.25
N VAL A 649 -75.53 -17.76 -23.30
CA VAL A 649 -76.02 -16.42 -23.65
C VAL A 649 -77.48 -16.51 -24.09
N MET A 650 -78.21 -15.42 -23.97
CA MET A 650 -79.60 -15.32 -24.42
C MET A 650 -79.64 -14.89 -25.88
N LYS A 651 -80.12 -15.78 -26.77
CA LYS A 651 -80.22 -15.50 -28.20
C LYS A 651 -81.59 -14.97 -28.57
N HIS A 652 -81.64 -13.85 -29.30
CA HIS A 652 -82.87 -13.35 -29.89
C HIS A 652 -83.17 -13.98 -31.26
N THR A 653 -84.46 -14.17 -31.56
CA THR A 653 -84.92 -14.68 -32.85
C THR A 653 -85.62 -13.59 -33.67
N LYS A 654 -85.64 -13.77 -35.00
CA LYS A 654 -86.33 -12.89 -35.96
C LYS A 654 -85.97 -11.39 -35.81
N GLY A 655 -84.70 -11.07 -35.52
CA GLY A 655 -84.21 -9.69 -35.38
C GLY A 655 -84.86 -8.92 -34.22
N GLY A 656 -85.14 -9.61 -33.10
CA GLY A 656 -85.69 -9.01 -31.88
C GLY A 656 -87.21 -9.18 -31.69
N ARG A 657 -87.93 -9.76 -32.66
CA ARG A 657 -89.38 -10.00 -32.57
C ARG A 657 -89.78 -11.20 -31.71
N GLY A 658 -88.90 -12.19 -31.58
CA GLY A 658 -89.17 -13.39 -30.77
C GLY A 658 -88.52 -13.35 -29.39
N VAL A 659 -89.03 -14.17 -28.48
CA VAL A 659 -88.52 -14.29 -27.10
C VAL A 659 -87.07 -14.76 -27.11
N ALA A 660 -86.25 -14.14 -26.26
CA ALA A 660 -84.86 -14.55 -26.07
C ALA A 660 -84.83 -15.91 -25.37
N HIS A 661 -83.95 -16.80 -25.80
CA HIS A 661 -83.83 -18.11 -25.19
C HIS A 661 -82.36 -18.49 -25.04
N GLU A 662 -82.07 -19.24 -23.99
CA GLU A 662 -80.71 -19.59 -23.60
C GLU A 662 -80.06 -20.53 -24.63
N LYS A 663 -78.82 -20.22 -24.99
CA LYS A 663 -77.97 -20.99 -25.88
C LYS A 663 -76.53 -20.94 -25.40
N GLU A 664 -75.90 -22.10 -25.38
CA GLU A 664 -74.45 -22.19 -25.26
C GLU A 664 -73.82 -21.88 -26.62
N ILE A 665 -73.03 -20.82 -26.68
CA ILE A 665 -72.33 -20.40 -27.89
C ILE A 665 -70.83 -20.64 -27.71
N ARG A 666 -70.17 -21.16 -28.74
CA ARG A 666 -68.70 -21.32 -28.79
C ARG A 666 -68.18 -21.13 -30.20
N MET A 667 -66.98 -20.58 -30.35
CA MET A 667 -66.28 -20.56 -31.63
C MET A 667 -65.34 -21.74 -31.79
N VAL A 668 -65.32 -22.27 -33.00
CA VAL A 668 -64.31 -23.22 -33.45
C VAL A 668 -63.18 -22.42 -34.08
N VAL A 669 -62.02 -22.41 -33.42
CA VAL A 669 -60.85 -21.58 -33.79
C VAL A 669 -60.45 -21.81 -35.24
N ALA A 670 -60.26 -23.07 -35.64
CA ALA A 670 -59.76 -23.46 -36.97
C ALA A 670 -60.64 -23.00 -38.14
N THR A 671 -61.92 -22.70 -37.90
CA THR A 671 -62.87 -22.35 -38.97
C THR A 671 -63.52 -20.98 -38.78
N GLY A 672 -63.27 -20.28 -37.66
CA GLY A 672 -63.93 -19.01 -37.35
C GLY A 672 -65.46 -19.11 -37.24
N VAL A 673 -65.97 -20.32 -36.97
CA VAL A 673 -67.41 -20.61 -36.97
C VAL A 673 -67.96 -20.50 -35.56
N LEU A 674 -68.98 -19.66 -35.37
CA LEU A 674 -69.77 -19.61 -34.16
C LEU A 674 -70.85 -20.71 -34.20
N THR A 675 -70.83 -21.57 -33.20
CA THR A 675 -71.71 -22.74 -33.10
C THR A 675 -72.62 -22.64 -31.87
N TRP A 676 -73.87 -23.08 -32.02
CA TRP A 676 -74.78 -23.27 -30.88
C TRP A 676 -75.71 -24.46 -31.13
N GLY A 677 -75.55 -25.51 -30.32
CA GLY A 677 -76.28 -26.77 -30.41
C GLY A 677 -75.64 -27.81 -31.34
N LYS A 678 -76.24 -29.01 -31.40
CA LYS A 678 -75.65 -30.22 -32.00
C LYS A 678 -75.76 -30.34 -33.53
N SER A 679 -76.45 -29.42 -34.22
CA SER A 679 -76.72 -29.52 -35.67
C SER A 679 -75.93 -28.48 -36.46
N GLY A 680 -75.13 -28.94 -37.43
CA GLY A 680 -74.31 -28.09 -38.31
C GLY A 680 -75.09 -27.05 -39.14
N ARG A 681 -76.42 -27.21 -39.27
CA ARG A 681 -77.30 -26.22 -39.94
C ARG A 681 -77.44 -24.90 -39.19
N ARG A 682 -77.02 -24.85 -37.91
CA ARG A 682 -77.12 -23.67 -37.02
C ARG A 682 -75.79 -22.95 -36.84
N ASN A 683 -74.73 -23.48 -37.44
CA ASN A 683 -73.40 -22.92 -37.41
C ASN A 683 -73.35 -21.68 -38.30
N VAL A 684 -72.67 -20.64 -37.83
CA VAL A 684 -72.57 -19.38 -38.52
C VAL A 684 -71.11 -18.99 -38.69
N VAL A 685 -70.72 -18.73 -39.93
CA VAL A 685 -69.43 -18.08 -40.23
C VAL A 685 -69.60 -16.60 -39.92
N CYS A 686 -68.85 -16.13 -38.93
CA CYS A 686 -68.82 -14.73 -38.53
C CYS A 686 -68.09 -13.91 -39.59
N LEU A 687 -68.62 -12.73 -39.91
CA LEU A 687 -67.96 -11.72 -40.73
C LEU A 687 -67.45 -10.59 -39.83
N ASP A 688 -68.29 -10.11 -38.93
CA ASP A 688 -67.94 -9.09 -37.94
C ASP A 688 -68.84 -9.20 -36.70
N ALA A 689 -68.50 -8.50 -35.63
CA ALA A 689 -69.33 -8.38 -34.44
C ALA A 689 -69.36 -6.92 -33.92
N GLU A 690 -70.43 -6.49 -33.29
CA GLU A 690 -70.54 -5.16 -32.71
C GLU A 690 -71.27 -5.19 -31.38
N VAL A 691 -70.88 -4.33 -30.45
CA VAL A 691 -71.59 -4.15 -29.17
C VAL A 691 -72.89 -3.40 -29.45
N GLY A 692 -73.96 -3.85 -28.81
CA GLY A 692 -75.30 -3.27 -28.94
C GLY A 692 -76.14 -3.81 -30.09
N ALA A 693 -77.38 -3.33 -30.13
CA ALA A 693 -78.37 -3.73 -31.14
C ALA A 693 -78.23 -2.95 -32.45
N SER A 694 -78.79 -3.51 -33.53
CA SER A 694 -78.93 -2.78 -34.80
C SER A 694 -80.18 -1.91 -34.80
N LYS A 695 -80.21 -0.88 -35.67
CA LYS A 695 -81.36 0.02 -35.83
C LYS A 695 -82.67 -0.74 -36.12
N GLY A 696 -82.60 -1.87 -36.83
CA GLY A 696 -83.74 -2.74 -37.12
C GLY A 696 -84.22 -3.52 -35.88
N PHE A 697 -83.30 -4.00 -35.06
CA PHE A 697 -83.61 -4.66 -33.79
C PHE A 697 -84.34 -3.71 -32.83
N TRP A 698 -83.86 -2.46 -32.73
CA TRP A 698 -84.48 -1.43 -31.88
C TRP A 698 -85.93 -1.12 -32.26
N ARG A 699 -86.23 -0.99 -33.56
CA ARG A 699 -87.61 -0.78 -34.02
C ARG A 699 -88.53 -1.93 -33.62
N ASN A 700 -88.03 -3.17 -33.67
CA ASN A 700 -88.79 -4.36 -33.32
C ASN A 700 -89.01 -4.53 -31.81
N ARG A 701 -88.15 -3.96 -30.96
CA ARG A 701 -88.29 -4.00 -29.49
C ARG A 701 -89.15 -2.86 -28.95
N LYS A 702 -89.00 -1.64 -29.49
CA LYS A 702 -89.84 -0.49 -29.12
C LYS A 702 -91.33 -0.73 -29.37
N SER A 703 -91.69 -1.44 -30.45
CA SER A 703 -93.08 -1.81 -30.74
C SER A 703 -93.69 -2.80 -29.74
N ARG A 704 -92.89 -3.39 -28.83
CA ARG A 704 -93.33 -4.31 -27.77
C ARG A 704 -93.35 -3.70 -26.35
N GLY A 705 -92.96 -2.44 -26.19
CA GLY A 705 -92.95 -1.76 -24.88
C GLY A 705 -91.67 -1.95 -24.04
N ASP A 706 -90.73 -2.79 -24.49
CA ASP A 706 -89.45 -3.01 -23.80
C ASP A 706 -88.42 -1.96 -24.26
N GLY A 707 -88.44 -0.78 -23.64
CA GLY A 707 -87.62 0.37 -23.99
C GLY A 707 -86.20 0.39 -23.43
N GLU A 708 -85.84 -0.53 -22.53
CA GLU A 708 -84.55 -0.49 -21.83
C GLU A 708 -83.47 -1.34 -22.49
N VAL A 709 -82.26 -0.77 -22.53
CA VAL A 709 -81.02 -1.40 -22.99
C VAL A 709 -80.74 -2.58 -22.07
N SER A 710 -80.89 -3.81 -22.55
CA SER A 710 -80.35 -4.96 -21.81
C SER A 710 -78.83 -4.84 -21.81
N PRO A 711 -78.18 -4.60 -20.65
CA PRO A 711 -76.73 -4.52 -20.58
C PRO A 711 -76.13 -5.85 -21.03
N GLY A 712 -75.05 -5.81 -21.81
CA GLY A 712 -74.43 -7.02 -22.36
C GLY A 712 -75.02 -7.51 -23.70
N LEU A 713 -75.79 -6.67 -24.39
CA LEU A 713 -76.27 -6.97 -25.74
C LEU A 713 -75.14 -6.79 -26.77
N PHE A 714 -74.94 -7.78 -27.64
CA PHE A 714 -74.05 -7.69 -28.81
C PHE A 714 -74.67 -8.35 -30.03
N ARG A 715 -74.22 -7.96 -31.22
CA ARG A 715 -74.64 -8.54 -32.49
C ARG A 715 -73.47 -9.15 -33.26
N VAL A 716 -73.76 -10.25 -33.95
CA VAL A 716 -72.84 -10.92 -34.85
C VAL A 716 -73.38 -10.81 -36.26
N ILE A 717 -72.56 -10.29 -37.16
CA ILE A 717 -72.83 -10.18 -38.59
C ILE A 717 -72.24 -11.41 -39.26
N THR A 718 -73.07 -12.13 -40.00
CA THR A 718 -72.68 -13.35 -40.73
C THR A 718 -72.14 -13.01 -42.12
N THR A 719 -71.38 -13.92 -42.75
CA THR A 719 -70.93 -13.75 -44.15
C THR A 719 -72.08 -13.56 -45.15
N LYS A 720 -73.29 -14.02 -44.82
CA LYS A 720 -74.52 -13.81 -45.60
C LYS A 720 -75.21 -12.47 -45.29
N LYS A 721 -74.53 -11.53 -44.64
CA LYS A 721 -75.05 -10.22 -44.17
C LYS A 721 -76.29 -10.31 -43.29
N LYS A 722 -76.54 -11.46 -42.64
CA LYS A 722 -77.57 -11.60 -41.61
C LYS A 722 -77.00 -11.20 -40.26
N GLU A 723 -77.84 -10.61 -39.42
CA GLU A 723 -77.48 -10.23 -38.05
C GLU A 723 -78.12 -11.20 -37.05
N VAL A 724 -77.36 -11.57 -36.02
CA VAL A 724 -77.84 -12.35 -34.88
C VAL A 724 -77.50 -11.61 -33.59
N HIS A 725 -78.49 -11.41 -32.73
CA HIS A 725 -78.35 -10.66 -31.47
C HIS A 725 -78.32 -11.60 -30.27
N PHE A 726 -77.38 -11.36 -29.37
CA PHE A 726 -77.14 -12.13 -28.15
C PHE A 726 -77.03 -11.19 -26.95
N VAL A 727 -77.49 -11.62 -25.78
CA VAL A 727 -77.29 -10.93 -24.50
C VAL A 727 -76.47 -11.85 -23.60
N CYS A 728 -75.33 -11.38 -23.11
CA CYS A 728 -74.49 -12.10 -22.16
C CYS A 728 -74.64 -11.57 -20.74
N ASP A 729 -74.49 -12.46 -19.76
CA ASP A 729 -74.42 -12.08 -18.35
C ASP A 729 -73.07 -11.42 -18.05
N GLY A 730 -73.08 -10.29 -17.33
CA GLY A 730 -71.88 -9.49 -17.03
C GLY A 730 -71.85 -8.09 -17.65
N GLY A 731 -72.93 -7.69 -18.33
CA GLY A 731 -73.12 -6.33 -18.84
C GLY A 731 -72.21 -5.96 -20.02
N ASP A 732 -72.09 -4.66 -20.31
CA ASP A 732 -71.48 -4.17 -21.55
C ASP A 732 -70.00 -4.54 -21.69
N LYS A 733 -69.26 -4.62 -20.56
CA LYS A 733 -67.86 -5.07 -20.55
C LYS A 733 -67.72 -6.52 -21.03
N MET A 734 -68.68 -7.38 -20.70
CA MET A 734 -68.69 -8.76 -21.16
C MET A 734 -69.07 -8.85 -22.65
N ALA A 735 -69.99 -8.00 -23.11
CA ALA A 735 -70.31 -7.90 -24.53
C ALA A 735 -69.12 -7.40 -25.36
N GLU A 736 -68.34 -6.43 -24.84
CA GLU A 736 -67.09 -5.97 -25.45
C GLU A 736 -66.08 -7.11 -25.60
N LEU A 737 -65.90 -7.94 -24.57
CA LEU A 737 -65.03 -9.13 -24.62
C LEU A 737 -65.51 -10.16 -25.66
N TRP A 738 -66.82 -10.44 -25.72
CA TRP A 738 -67.40 -11.33 -26.74
C TRP A 738 -67.15 -10.82 -28.16
N VAL A 739 -67.45 -9.54 -28.40
CA VAL A 739 -67.24 -8.90 -29.72
C VAL A 739 -65.77 -8.93 -30.10
N ARG A 740 -64.88 -8.61 -29.16
CA ARG A 740 -63.44 -8.63 -29.34
C ARG A 740 -62.94 -10.03 -29.73
N GLY A 741 -63.32 -11.05 -28.97
CA GLY A 741 -62.91 -12.44 -29.21
C GLY A 741 -63.45 -12.98 -30.53
N ILE A 742 -64.70 -12.65 -30.88
CA ILE A 742 -65.28 -13.03 -32.16
C ILE A 742 -64.51 -12.40 -33.32
N LYS A 743 -64.19 -11.10 -33.24
CA LYS A 743 -63.39 -10.43 -34.29
C LYS A 743 -61.99 -11.03 -34.42
N LEU A 744 -61.33 -11.34 -33.30
CA LEU A 744 -59.99 -11.94 -33.30
C LEU A 744 -59.98 -13.31 -33.98
N VAL A 745 -60.80 -14.24 -33.49
CA VAL A 745 -60.86 -15.61 -34.04
C VAL A 745 -61.34 -15.61 -35.50
N THR A 746 -62.24 -14.69 -35.85
CA THR A 746 -62.70 -14.54 -37.24
C THR A 746 -61.57 -14.03 -38.15
N ARG A 747 -60.79 -13.03 -37.71
CA ARG A 747 -59.65 -12.51 -38.47
C ARG A 747 -58.58 -13.58 -38.67
N GLU A 748 -58.25 -14.35 -37.65
CA GLU A 748 -57.29 -15.45 -37.74
C GLU A 748 -57.75 -16.56 -38.68
N ALA A 749 -59.05 -16.91 -38.67
CA ALA A 749 -59.60 -17.91 -39.56
C ALA A 749 -59.68 -17.45 -41.03
N ILE A 750 -59.77 -16.14 -41.28
CA ILE A 750 -59.80 -15.55 -42.63
C ILE A 750 -58.39 -15.33 -43.18
N CYS A 751 -57.47 -14.92 -42.32
CA CYS A 751 -56.09 -14.55 -42.67
C CYS A 751 -55.07 -15.67 -42.41
N GLY A 752 -55.54 -16.92 -42.25
CA GLY A 752 -54.78 -18.10 -41.80
C GLY A 752 -53.30 -18.13 -42.14
#